data_AF-A0A3S4RSZ8-F1
#
_entry.id   AF-A0A3S4RSZ8-F1
#
_cell.length_a   1.000
_cell.length_b   1.000
_cell.length_c   1.000
_cell.angle_alpha   90.00
_cell.angle_beta   90.00
_cell.angle_gamma   90.00
#
_symmetry.space_group_name_H-M   'P 1'
#
loop_
_entity.id
_entity.type
_entity.pdbx_description
1 polymer ?
#
loop_
_entity_poly.entity_id
_entity_poly.type
_entity_poly.pdbx_seq_one_letter_code
_entity_poly.pdbx_strand_id
1 'polypeptide(L)'
;MQNHVNDAVLERPSDLTAPWLTEVLGAGTVESWTTERIGTGQMSECYRVTLDYADGSTGPASVVLKVAASEPTSRETGHSLGLYEREVRFYTDIAPRLHGPIAQCYHAAFDPETGIFDLVLDDAAPAEPGNEILGATVEQALLAVTELGRIHGSLRGDDKIAGADWLNREAPVNQALLSALYAAFTDRYATQMSDEQRMVCDRLVAGFDEYMVGEADGPQGLVHGDYRLDNMLFGTEGAKRALTAVDWQTVTWGPAFTDLAYFLGCALPTELRREHFEKFISAYLDGLGPESGLVEVDVREGVRRQSFFGVMMAIVSSMLVGQTERGDQMFMTMLGRHCAQVLDTDALAILPAPAAPEPLRPNESDEFAHERTDEALWNESWYFDFVDPAADLGGWLRLGLYPNEDHAWVNAMLCGPDLPTIALNDFRAEVPANPFAVRTANSTLTQEVLEPLRSYRVTATGRGQAFEDPAALLRGESGRDVDVSMDLVWTTTGTPYQYRITPRYEIPCAVSGTVTVGERTYTIADVPGQRDHSWGVRDWWSMEWVWSALHLDDGTHLHGVDIRIDGMPPIGIGYVQRGDELTELDSVRAEEVFAPNDLPVSTALTLQPGDVVATAEVVAHAPVRLEALDGRVSHFPRAWAKITTADGRTGVGWLEWNRNR
;
A
#
# COMPACT_ATOMS: atom_id res chain seq x y z
N MET A 1 -0.64 -47.83 8.59
CA MET A 1 -0.32 -46.39 8.72
C MET A 1 -1.09 -45.89 9.91
N GLN A 2 -0.40 -45.69 11.05
CA GLN A 2 -0.94 -44.88 12.14
C GLN A 2 -0.83 -43.44 11.65
N ASN A 3 -1.97 -42.81 11.35
CA ASN A 3 -1.98 -41.35 11.21
C ASN A 3 -1.72 -40.80 12.62
N HIS A 4 -0.62 -40.07 12.79
CA HIS A 4 -0.39 -39.33 14.02
C HIS A 4 -1.50 -38.28 14.13
N VAL A 5 -2.20 -38.28 15.26
CA VAL A 5 -3.29 -37.33 15.58
C VAL A 5 -2.73 -35.90 15.72
N ASN A 6 -1.42 -35.76 15.87
CA ASN A 6 -0.67 -34.50 16.04
C ASN A 6 -0.53 -33.59 14.82
N ASP A 7 -0.87 -34.02 13.60
CA ASP A 7 -0.68 -33.18 12.39
C ASP A 7 -1.98 -32.49 11.92
N ALA A 8 -3.10 -32.69 12.63
CA ALA A 8 -4.39 -32.09 12.25
C ALA A 8 -4.52 -30.66 12.78
N VAL A 9 -4.59 -29.68 11.88
CA VAL A 9 -4.86 -28.28 12.21
C VAL A 9 -6.31 -28.12 12.66
N LEU A 10 -6.54 -27.40 13.76
CA LEU A 10 -7.86 -27.05 14.26
C LEU A 10 -8.36 -25.76 13.59
N GLU A 11 -9.59 -25.79 13.06
CA GLU A 11 -10.21 -24.59 12.47
C GLU A 11 -11.01 -23.82 13.53
N ARG A 12 -11.59 -24.53 14.50
CA ARG A 12 -12.53 -23.98 15.47
C ARG A 12 -12.55 -24.78 16.78
N PRO A 13 -13.05 -24.21 17.89
CA PRO A 13 -13.09 -24.89 19.18
C PRO A 13 -13.91 -26.19 19.20
N SER A 14 -14.88 -26.35 18.28
CA SER A 14 -15.68 -27.58 18.19
C SER A 14 -14.92 -28.77 17.61
N ASP A 15 -13.73 -28.55 17.05
CA ASP A 15 -12.88 -29.62 16.51
C ASP A 15 -12.08 -30.33 17.62
N LEU A 16 -12.01 -29.74 18.81
CA LEU A 16 -11.36 -30.34 19.97
C LEU A 16 -12.01 -31.68 20.36
N THR A 17 -11.18 -32.63 20.78
CA THR A 17 -11.62 -33.90 21.36
C THR A 17 -10.80 -34.24 22.60
N ALA A 18 -11.40 -34.96 23.56
CA ALA A 18 -10.70 -35.41 24.77
C ALA A 18 -9.43 -36.25 24.48
N PRO A 19 -9.44 -37.21 23.53
CA PRO A 19 -8.23 -37.94 23.15
C PRO A 19 -7.14 -37.02 22.61
N TRP A 20 -7.49 -36.07 21.75
CA TRP A 20 -6.55 -35.10 21.18
C TRP A 20 -5.94 -34.19 22.27
N LEU A 21 -6.78 -33.62 23.15
CA LEU A 21 -6.31 -32.80 24.28
C LEU A 21 -5.39 -33.60 25.22
N THR A 22 -5.69 -34.87 25.49
CA THR A 22 -4.84 -35.73 26.31
C THR A 22 -3.46 -35.93 25.68
N GLU A 23 -3.41 -36.17 24.37
CA GLU A 23 -2.17 -36.37 23.63
C GLU A 23 -1.33 -35.09 23.56
N VAL A 24 -1.94 -33.98 23.14
CA VAL A 24 -1.27 -32.68 22.98
C VAL A 24 -0.71 -32.14 24.30
N LEU A 25 -1.46 -32.25 25.39
CA LEU A 25 -1.01 -31.75 26.68
C LEU A 25 0.08 -32.62 27.31
N GLY A 26 0.20 -33.89 26.89
CA GLY A 26 1.17 -34.85 27.44
C GLY A 26 1.03 -35.05 28.95
N ALA A 27 -0.16 -34.83 29.51
CA ALA A 27 -0.45 -34.81 30.93
C ALA A 27 -1.46 -35.90 31.32
N GLY A 28 -2.32 -35.63 32.30
CA GLY A 28 -3.43 -36.51 32.69
C GLY A 28 -4.46 -36.74 31.58
N THR A 29 -5.23 -37.83 31.69
CA THR A 29 -6.33 -38.11 30.77
C THR A 29 -7.45 -37.09 30.95
N VAL A 30 -7.77 -36.33 29.90
CA VAL A 30 -8.87 -35.35 29.87
C VAL A 30 -10.20 -36.09 29.67
N GLU A 31 -11.18 -35.85 30.54
CA GLU A 31 -12.54 -36.41 30.43
C GLU A 31 -13.52 -35.43 29.77
N SER A 32 -13.48 -34.16 30.18
CA SER A 32 -14.33 -33.10 29.65
C SER A 32 -13.60 -31.77 29.59
N TRP A 33 -14.13 -30.87 28.78
CA TRP A 33 -13.64 -29.50 28.70
C TRP A 33 -14.78 -28.53 28.42
N THR A 34 -14.55 -27.25 28.72
CA THR A 34 -15.43 -26.15 28.34
C THR A 34 -14.61 -25.05 27.67
N THR A 35 -15.23 -24.32 26.73
CA THR A 35 -14.57 -23.25 25.99
C THR A 35 -15.27 -21.92 26.23
N GLU A 36 -14.48 -20.88 26.50
CA GLU A 36 -14.93 -19.51 26.66
C GLU A 36 -14.12 -18.60 25.76
N ARG A 37 -14.77 -17.78 24.93
CA ARG A 37 -14.07 -16.80 24.08
C ARG A 37 -13.47 -15.71 24.94
N ILE A 38 -12.19 -15.42 24.75
CA ILE A 38 -11.44 -14.40 25.48
C ILE A 38 -10.74 -13.45 24.49
N GLY A 39 -10.45 -12.23 24.95
CA GLY A 39 -9.80 -11.20 24.13
C GLY A 39 -10.71 -10.55 23.09
N THR A 40 -10.17 -9.54 22.39
CA THR A 40 -10.88 -8.71 21.41
C THR A 40 -10.22 -8.74 20.02
N GLY A 41 -9.39 -9.76 19.76
CA GLY A 41 -8.65 -9.90 18.51
C GLY A 41 -9.55 -9.82 17.27
N GLN A 42 -9.09 -9.07 16.26
CA GLN A 42 -9.79 -8.89 14.98
C GLN A 42 -9.35 -9.93 13.93
N MET A 43 -8.07 -10.32 13.94
CA MET A 43 -7.48 -11.23 12.93
C MET A 43 -7.47 -12.71 13.36
N SER A 44 -7.64 -12.99 14.65
CA SER A 44 -7.64 -14.33 15.23
C SER A 44 -8.57 -14.38 16.45
N GLU A 45 -9.04 -15.57 16.80
CA GLU A 45 -9.91 -15.80 17.93
C GLU A 45 -9.19 -16.60 19.02
N CYS A 46 -9.32 -16.15 20.27
CA CYS A 46 -8.74 -16.84 21.43
C CYS A 46 -9.85 -17.43 22.31
N TYR A 47 -9.63 -18.63 22.80
CA TYR A 47 -10.56 -19.38 23.65
C TYR A 47 -9.82 -19.93 24.86
N ARG A 48 -10.31 -19.64 26.06
CA ARG A 48 -9.92 -20.37 27.26
C ARG A 48 -10.60 -21.73 27.25
N VAL A 49 -9.81 -22.79 27.33
CA VAL A 49 -10.26 -24.17 27.43
C VAL A 49 -10.01 -24.64 28.87
N THR A 50 -11.08 -24.79 29.66
CA THR A 50 -11.00 -25.32 31.03
C THR A 50 -11.12 -26.84 30.99
N LEU A 51 -10.25 -27.55 31.71
CA LEU A 51 -10.04 -28.99 31.57
C LEU A 51 -10.41 -29.75 32.85
N ASP A 52 -11.18 -30.83 32.71
CA ASP A 52 -11.44 -31.79 33.77
C ASP A 52 -10.74 -33.12 33.45
N TYR A 53 -10.05 -33.68 34.45
CA TYR A 53 -9.25 -34.89 34.30
C TYR A 53 -9.91 -36.10 34.98
N ALA A 54 -9.63 -37.29 34.44
CA ALA A 54 -10.04 -38.55 35.05
C ALA A 54 -9.47 -38.73 36.46
N ASP A 55 -10.17 -39.49 37.30
CA ASP A 55 -9.74 -39.77 38.68
C ASP A 55 -8.29 -40.28 38.75
N GLY A 56 -7.46 -39.57 39.52
CA GLY A 56 -6.04 -39.87 39.71
C GLY A 56 -5.11 -39.31 38.63
N SER A 57 -5.64 -38.61 37.62
CA SER A 57 -4.87 -37.86 36.62
C SER A 57 -4.77 -36.38 37.00
N THR A 58 -3.70 -35.70 36.58
CA THR A 58 -3.52 -34.25 36.81
C THR A 58 -2.87 -33.59 35.61
N GLY A 59 -3.14 -32.31 35.41
CA GLY A 59 -2.61 -31.49 34.32
C GLY A 59 -2.97 -30.01 34.53
N PRO A 60 -2.71 -29.15 33.54
CA PRO A 60 -3.13 -27.74 33.61
C PRO A 60 -4.64 -27.61 33.77
N ALA A 61 -5.09 -26.73 34.67
CA ALA A 61 -6.52 -26.47 34.87
C ALA A 61 -7.18 -25.83 33.63
N SER A 62 -6.41 -25.05 32.88
CA SER A 62 -6.84 -24.45 31.61
C SER A 62 -5.67 -24.23 30.65
N VAL A 63 -6.00 -24.12 29.37
CA VAL A 63 -5.12 -23.70 28.27
C VAL A 63 -5.83 -22.65 27.41
N VAL A 64 -5.09 -21.95 26.56
CA VAL A 64 -5.63 -21.03 25.56
C VAL A 64 -5.47 -21.66 24.18
N LEU A 65 -6.59 -21.80 23.48
CA LEU A 65 -6.64 -22.13 22.06
C LEU A 65 -6.74 -20.83 21.25
N LYS A 66 -5.78 -20.57 20.38
CA LYS A 66 -5.84 -19.50 19.37
C LYS A 66 -6.06 -20.13 18.00
N VAL A 67 -7.02 -19.62 17.24
CA VAL A 67 -7.33 -20.07 15.87
C VAL A 67 -7.54 -18.86 14.95
N ALA A 68 -7.49 -19.08 13.64
CA ALA A 68 -7.81 -18.05 12.65
C ALA A 68 -9.23 -17.45 12.87
N ALA A 69 -9.44 -16.21 12.42
CA ALA A 69 -10.76 -15.60 12.47
C ALA A 69 -11.80 -16.43 11.68
N SER A 70 -13.01 -16.54 12.21
CA SER A 70 -14.13 -17.20 11.53
C SER A 70 -14.57 -16.44 10.26
N GLU A 71 -14.40 -15.12 10.27
CA GLU A 71 -14.74 -14.22 9.17
C GLU A 71 -13.72 -14.37 7.99
N PRO A 72 -14.17 -14.71 6.76
CA PRO A 72 -13.28 -15.00 5.64
C PRO A 72 -12.32 -13.88 5.25
N THR A 73 -12.75 -12.62 5.20
CA THR A 73 -11.92 -11.49 4.77
C THR A 73 -10.78 -11.21 5.75
N SER A 74 -11.08 -11.28 7.05
CA SER A 74 -10.11 -11.16 8.14
C SER A 74 -9.08 -12.29 8.08
N ARG A 75 -9.52 -13.51 7.77
CA ARG A 75 -8.65 -14.68 7.60
C ARG A 75 -7.73 -14.55 6.38
N GLU A 76 -8.27 -14.14 5.24
CA GLU A 76 -7.49 -13.91 4.01
C GLU A 76 -6.45 -12.78 4.19
N THR A 77 -6.83 -11.72 4.91
CA THR A 77 -5.91 -10.62 5.25
C THR A 77 -4.76 -11.11 6.14
N GLY A 78 -5.04 -11.89 7.19
CA GLY A 78 -4.00 -12.44 8.05
C GLY A 78 -3.05 -13.41 7.35
N HIS A 79 -3.57 -14.22 6.41
CA HIS A 79 -2.79 -15.14 5.60
C HIS A 79 -1.90 -14.41 4.58
N SER A 80 -2.46 -13.48 3.81
CA SER A 80 -1.71 -12.69 2.82
C SER A 80 -0.58 -11.87 3.43
N LEU A 81 -0.78 -11.34 4.64
CA LEU A 81 0.24 -10.63 5.42
C LEU A 81 1.23 -11.56 6.15
N GLY A 82 1.00 -12.87 6.16
CA GLY A 82 1.87 -13.87 6.81
C GLY A 82 1.82 -13.89 8.33
N LEU A 83 0.80 -13.27 8.94
CA LEU A 83 0.71 -13.11 10.40
C LEU A 83 0.59 -14.47 11.12
N TYR A 84 -0.17 -15.39 10.54
CA TYR A 84 -0.41 -16.72 11.11
C TYR A 84 0.84 -17.60 11.07
N GLU A 85 1.52 -17.63 9.91
CA GLU A 85 2.77 -18.37 9.76
C GLU A 85 3.82 -17.87 10.77
N ARG A 86 3.95 -16.55 10.91
CA ARG A 86 4.91 -15.92 11.83
C ARG A 86 4.69 -16.34 13.29
N GLU A 87 3.46 -16.28 13.77
CA GLU A 87 3.18 -16.63 15.16
C GLU A 87 3.40 -18.12 15.43
N VAL A 88 2.97 -19.00 14.51
CA VAL A 88 3.20 -20.44 14.61
C VAL A 88 4.69 -20.75 14.63
N ARG A 89 5.45 -20.20 13.67
CA ARG A 89 6.90 -20.37 13.57
C ARG A 89 7.65 -19.80 14.77
N PHE A 90 7.18 -18.70 15.35
CA PHE A 90 7.73 -18.19 16.59
C PHE A 90 7.64 -19.24 17.71
N TYR A 91 6.46 -19.82 17.93
CA TYR A 91 6.27 -20.81 18.98
C TYR A 91 6.98 -22.16 18.72
N THR A 92 7.18 -22.54 17.45
CA THR A 92 7.89 -23.80 17.11
C THR A 92 9.42 -23.62 17.07
N ASP A 93 9.92 -22.52 16.53
CA ASP A 93 11.33 -22.38 16.13
C ASP A 93 12.13 -21.46 17.07
N ILE A 94 11.46 -20.48 17.71
CA ILE A 94 12.11 -19.44 18.53
C ILE A 94 11.80 -19.60 20.02
N ALA A 95 10.51 -19.64 20.39
CA ALA A 95 10.06 -19.70 21.79
C ALA A 95 10.70 -20.84 22.61
N PRO A 96 10.97 -22.06 22.09
CA PRO A 96 11.62 -23.12 22.86
C PRO A 96 13.05 -22.78 23.31
N ARG A 97 13.65 -21.74 22.72
CA ARG A 97 15.01 -21.27 22.99
C ARG A 97 15.01 -20.09 23.96
N LEU A 98 13.85 -19.53 24.25
CA LEU A 98 13.68 -18.36 25.08
C LEU A 98 13.29 -18.75 26.51
N HIS A 99 13.75 -17.94 27.45
CA HIS A 99 13.29 -17.96 28.84
C HIS A 99 12.72 -16.58 29.16
N GLY A 100 11.62 -16.51 29.91
CA GLY A 100 11.03 -15.24 30.32
C GLY A 100 9.51 -15.23 30.15
N PRO A 101 8.93 -14.13 29.62
CA PRO A 101 7.49 -13.88 29.70
C PRO A 101 6.73 -14.57 28.55
N ILE A 102 7.09 -15.79 28.17
CA ILE A 102 6.50 -16.48 27.02
C ILE A 102 5.66 -17.66 27.51
N ALA A 103 4.46 -17.79 26.95
CA ALA A 103 3.58 -18.92 27.21
C ALA A 103 4.22 -20.22 26.69
N GLN A 104 4.07 -21.30 27.45
CA GLN A 104 4.44 -22.63 26.97
C GLN A 104 3.49 -23.01 25.83
N CYS A 105 4.06 -23.42 24.70
CA CYS A 105 3.29 -23.97 23.59
C CYS A 105 3.18 -25.48 23.74
N TYR A 106 1.96 -26.00 23.81
CA TYR A 106 1.66 -27.44 23.79
C TYR A 106 1.49 -27.96 22.37
N HIS A 107 0.92 -27.14 21.47
CA HIS A 107 0.71 -27.51 20.08
C HIS A 107 0.66 -26.26 19.19
N ALA A 108 1.15 -26.40 17.97
CA ALA A 108 1.18 -25.35 16.96
C ALA A 108 1.09 -26.01 15.58
N ALA A 109 0.14 -25.55 14.76
CA ALA A 109 -0.02 -26.06 13.40
C ALA A 109 -0.49 -24.95 12.45
N PHE A 110 -0.07 -25.05 11.20
CA PHE A 110 -0.39 -24.09 10.13
C PHE A 110 -0.54 -24.83 8.80
N ASP A 111 -1.65 -24.56 8.10
CA ASP A 111 -1.87 -25.01 6.73
C ASP A 111 -1.68 -23.83 5.76
N PRO A 112 -0.61 -23.84 4.95
CA PRO A 112 -0.32 -22.75 4.02
C PRO A 112 -1.32 -22.65 2.86
N GLU A 113 -2.01 -23.74 2.50
CA GLU A 113 -2.97 -23.73 1.37
C GLU A 113 -4.29 -23.04 1.76
N THR A 114 -4.73 -23.23 3.00
CA THR A 114 -6.03 -22.73 3.48
C THR A 114 -5.92 -21.51 4.38
N GLY A 115 -4.71 -21.23 4.91
CA GLY A 115 -4.48 -20.18 5.90
C GLY A 115 -5.06 -20.49 7.28
N ILE A 116 -5.46 -21.74 7.52
CA ILE A 116 -5.91 -22.20 8.84
C ILE A 116 -4.68 -22.42 9.72
N PHE A 117 -4.77 -21.98 10.97
CA PHE A 117 -3.74 -22.23 11.98
C PHE A 117 -4.37 -22.42 13.34
N ASP A 118 -3.64 -23.10 14.22
CA ASP A 118 -3.97 -23.14 15.62
C ASP A 118 -2.74 -23.17 16.54
N LEU A 119 -2.92 -22.63 17.74
CA LEU A 119 -1.96 -22.68 18.84
C LEU A 119 -2.68 -23.10 20.12
N VAL A 120 -2.10 -24.05 20.84
CA VAL A 120 -2.49 -24.39 22.22
C VAL A 120 -1.39 -23.92 23.15
N LEU A 121 -1.66 -22.86 23.88
CA LEU A 121 -0.74 -22.20 24.80
C LEU A 121 -1.19 -22.43 26.24
N ASP A 122 -0.27 -22.43 27.20
CA ASP A 122 -0.67 -22.47 28.60
C ASP A 122 -1.33 -21.16 29.05
N ASP A 123 -2.33 -21.27 29.93
CA ASP A 123 -3.07 -20.11 30.41
C ASP A 123 -2.23 -19.32 31.43
N ALA A 124 -2.20 -17.99 31.26
CA ALA A 124 -1.50 -17.09 32.18
C ALA A 124 -2.27 -16.87 33.50
N ALA A 125 -3.50 -17.39 33.61
CA ALA A 125 -4.31 -17.23 34.80
C ALA A 125 -3.64 -17.72 36.11
N PRO A 126 -3.80 -17.00 37.23
CA PRO A 126 -4.45 -15.69 37.33
C PRO A 126 -3.52 -14.55 36.88
N ALA A 127 -3.88 -13.84 35.81
CA ALA A 127 -3.18 -12.66 35.33
C ALA A 127 -4.18 -11.61 34.83
N GLU A 128 -3.80 -10.35 34.92
CA GLU A 128 -4.61 -9.21 34.48
C GLU A 128 -3.98 -8.54 33.26
N PRO A 129 -4.76 -8.19 32.22
CA PRO A 129 -4.24 -7.49 31.06
C PRO A 129 -3.81 -6.06 31.41
N GLY A 130 -2.78 -5.56 30.73
CA GLY A 130 -2.42 -4.15 30.77
C GLY A 130 -3.52 -3.25 30.18
N ASN A 131 -3.38 -1.94 30.39
CA ASN A 131 -4.31 -0.95 29.89
C ASN A 131 -3.56 0.23 29.28
N GLU A 132 -3.54 0.31 27.95
CA GLU A 132 -2.79 1.34 27.22
C GLU A 132 -3.23 2.78 27.57
N ILE A 133 -4.53 2.98 27.79
CA ILE A 133 -5.10 4.31 28.07
C ILE A 133 -4.67 4.79 29.46
N LEU A 134 -4.84 3.94 30.49
CA LEU A 134 -4.44 4.27 31.86
C LEU A 134 -2.92 4.34 32.03
N GLY A 135 -2.18 3.51 31.28
CA GLY A 135 -0.74 3.31 31.43
C GLY A 135 -0.40 2.35 32.57
N ALA A 136 0.85 1.88 32.56
CA ALA A 136 1.41 0.97 33.54
C ALA A 136 1.84 1.69 34.82
N THR A 137 1.93 0.94 35.91
CA THR A 137 2.72 1.37 37.07
C THR A 137 4.22 1.30 36.77
N VAL A 138 5.03 1.96 37.59
CA VAL A 138 6.50 1.93 37.45
C VAL A 138 7.03 0.50 37.63
N GLU A 139 6.45 -0.28 38.54
CA GLU A 139 6.81 -1.67 38.79
C GLU A 139 6.49 -2.57 37.60
N GLN A 140 5.31 -2.39 36.99
CA GLN A 140 4.92 -3.10 35.77
C GLN A 140 5.86 -2.77 34.61
N ALA A 141 6.19 -1.49 34.43
CA ALA A 141 7.11 -1.07 33.38
C ALA A 141 8.54 -1.57 33.60
N LEU A 142 9.06 -1.55 34.83
CA LEU A 142 10.36 -2.13 35.16
C LEU A 142 10.39 -3.64 34.87
N LEU A 143 9.33 -4.36 35.23
CA LEU A 143 9.20 -5.78 34.93
C LEU A 143 9.23 -6.04 33.42
N ALA A 144 8.39 -5.36 32.64
CA ALA A 144 8.30 -5.52 31.19
C ALA A 144 9.65 -5.23 30.50
N VAL A 145 10.28 -4.12 30.85
CA VAL A 145 11.58 -3.74 30.27
C VAL A 145 12.69 -4.72 30.63
N THR A 146 12.70 -5.26 31.86
CA THR A 146 13.67 -6.28 32.28
C THR A 146 13.46 -7.59 31.50
N GLU A 147 12.21 -8.05 31.38
CA GLU A 147 11.89 -9.28 30.65
C GLU A 147 12.18 -9.14 29.15
N LEU A 148 11.94 -7.97 28.55
CA LEU A 148 12.33 -7.68 27.17
C LEU A 148 13.85 -7.81 26.99
N GLY A 149 14.63 -7.24 27.91
CA GLY A 149 16.08 -7.39 27.93
C GLY A 149 16.51 -8.87 27.92
N ARG A 150 15.85 -9.74 28.71
CA ARG A 150 16.16 -11.18 28.75
C ARG A 150 15.86 -11.90 27.43
N ILE A 151 14.76 -11.56 26.77
CA ILE A 151 14.41 -12.10 25.45
C ILE A 151 15.51 -11.72 24.45
N HIS A 152 15.85 -10.43 24.37
CA HIS A 152 16.87 -9.94 23.44
C HIS A 152 18.25 -10.51 23.75
N GLY A 153 18.60 -10.69 25.02
CA GLY A 153 19.87 -11.28 25.44
C GLY A 153 20.01 -12.75 25.03
N SER A 154 18.90 -13.50 25.01
CA SER A 154 18.88 -14.94 24.71
C SER A 154 19.09 -15.28 23.23
N LEU A 155 18.84 -14.34 22.31
CA LEU A 155 18.91 -14.57 20.86
C LEU A 155 20.05 -13.82 20.17
N ARG A 156 20.96 -13.24 20.94
CA ARG A 156 22.04 -12.43 20.40
C ARG A 156 22.96 -13.25 19.48
N GLY A 157 23.27 -12.70 18.30
CA GLY A 157 24.25 -13.26 17.36
C GLY A 157 23.81 -14.55 16.69
N ASP A 158 22.50 -14.81 16.61
CA ASP A 158 21.97 -15.97 15.91
C ASP A 158 21.63 -15.67 14.44
N ASP A 159 22.68 -15.68 13.62
CA ASP A 159 22.61 -15.42 12.18
C ASP A 159 21.67 -16.39 11.44
N LYS A 160 21.31 -17.55 12.02
CA LYS A 160 20.40 -18.52 11.39
C LYS A 160 18.95 -18.09 11.45
N ILE A 161 18.51 -17.48 12.56
CA ILE A 161 17.15 -16.92 12.66
C ILE A 161 17.06 -15.66 11.80
N ALA A 162 18.12 -14.84 11.82
CA ALA A 162 18.18 -13.58 11.09
C ALA A 162 17.96 -13.71 9.57
N GLY A 163 18.27 -14.87 8.98
CA GLY A 163 18.11 -15.12 7.54
C GLY A 163 16.86 -15.90 7.14
N ALA A 164 15.89 -16.12 8.03
CA ALA A 164 14.70 -16.92 7.72
C ALA A 164 13.66 -16.12 6.90
N ASP A 165 13.30 -16.63 5.71
CA ASP A 165 12.36 -15.97 4.79
C ASP A 165 10.95 -15.75 5.39
N TRP A 166 10.50 -16.63 6.29
CA TRP A 166 9.21 -16.50 6.97
C TRP A 166 9.20 -15.34 7.98
N LEU A 167 10.38 -14.97 8.51
CA LEU A 167 10.55 -13.94 9.53
C LEU A 167 10.71 -12.57 8.89
N ASN A 168 11.57 -12.47 7.87
CA ASN A 168 11.88 -11.22 7.17
C ASN A 168 11.05 -11.08 5.90
N ARG A 169 10.02 -10.23 5.95
CA ARG A 169 9.30 -9.79 4.75
C ARG A 169 9.44 -8.28 4.64
N GLU A 170 9.55 -7.78 3.41
CA GLU A 170 9.62 -6.34 3.17
C GLU A 170 8.39 -5.65 3.75
N ALA A 171 8.62 -4.58 4.50
CA ALA A 171 7.53 -3.74 4.99
C ALA A 171 6.94 -2.97 3.79
N PRO A 172 5.62 -3.02 3.56
CA PRO A 172 5.01 -2.32 2.42
C PRO A 172 4.94 -0.80 2.61
N VAL A 173 5.45 -0.28 3.73
CA VAL A 173 5.39 1.15 4.06
C VAL A 173 6.67 1.82 3.56
N ASN A 174 6.50 2.65 2.53
CA ASN A 174 7.50 3.62 2.08
C ASN A 174 7.01 5.04 2.37
N GLN A 175 7.85 6.03 2.07
CA GLN A 175 7.54 7.44 2.30
C GLN A 175 6.26 7.88 1.56
N ALA A 176 6.03 7.42 0.33
CA ALA A 176 4.84 7.78 -0.42
C ALA A 176 3.55 7.30 0.27
N LEU A 177 3.51 6.03 0.68
CA LEU A 177 2.37 5.48 1.42
C LEU A 177 2.20 6.19 2.78
N LEU A 178 3.29 6.41 3.52
CA LEU A 178 3.23 7.09 4.81
C LEU A 178 2.73 8.54 4.65
N SER A 179 3.16 9.27 3.62
CA SER A 179 2.68 10.61 3.29
C SER A 179 1.17 10.62 3.02
N ALA A 180 0.68 9.67 2.21
CA ALA A 180 -0.74 9.56 1.90
C ALA A 180 -1.58 9.24 3.16
N LEU A 181 -1.12 8.29 3.98
CA LEU A 181 -1.78 7.94 5.24
C LEU A 181 -1.73 9.10 6.24
N TYR A 182 -0.64 9.86 6.29
CA TYR A 182 -0.51 11.01 7.17
C TYR A 182 -1.39 12.20 6.75
N ALA A 183 -1.55 12.44 5.44
CA ALA A 183 -2.50 13.43 4.94
C ALA A 183 -3.92 13.11 5.42
N ALA A 184 -4.35 11.85 5.26
CA ALA A 184 -5.65 11.38 5.72
C ALA A 184 -5.79 11.41 7.25
N PHE A 185 -4.72 11.06 7.97
CA PHE A 185 -4.65 11.17 9.41
C PHE A 185 -4.86 12.61 9.87
N THR A 186 -4.18 13.55 9.21
CA THR A 186 -4.28 14.99 9.50
C THR A 186 -5.69 15.49 9.25
N ASP A 187 -6.32 15.10 8.14
CA ASP A 187 -7.72 15.45 7.87
C ASP A 187 -8.68 14.92 8.94
N ARG A 188 -8.48 13.67 9.38
CA ARG A 188 -9.31 13.02 10.40
C ARG A 188 -9.14 13.64 11.78
N TYR A 189 -7.91 13.96 12.18
CA TYR A 189 -7.55 14.37 13.55
C TYR A 189 -7.09 15.83 13.65
N ALA A 190 -7.37 16.66 12.63
CA ALA A 190 -6.93 18.05 12.55
C ALA A 190 -7.24 18.87 13.80
N THR A 191 -8.36 18.64 14.49
CA THR A 191 -8.73 19.42 15.69
C THR A 191 -8.14 18.87 16.99
N GLN A 192 -7.54 17.68 16.95
CA GLN A 192 -7.03 16.95 18.12
C GLN A 192 -5.51 16.97 18.21
N MET A 193 -4.82 17.31 17.12
CA MET A 193 -3.36 17.37 17.07
C MET A 193 -2.80 18.71 17.54
N SER A 194 -1.77 18.66 18.39
CA SER A 194 -0.96 19.85 18.76
C SER A 194 0.05 20.21 17.66
N ASP A 195 0.59 21.43 17.72
CA ASP A 195 1.61 21.90 16.77
C ASP A 195 2.89 21.06 16.86
N GLU A 196 3.29 20.65 18.07
CA GLU A 196 4.45 19.78 18.26
C GLU A 196 4.24 18.39 17.66
N GLN A 197 3.03 17.84 17.75
CA GLN A 197 2.70 16.55 17.15
C GLN A 197 2.77 16.63 15.63
N ARG A 198 2.21 17.68 15.01
CA ARG A 198 2.33 17.92 13.57
C ARG A 198 3.78 18.04 13.14
N MET A 199 4.57 18.87 13.84
CA MET A 199 5.99 19.05 13.52
C MET A 199 6.75 17.71 13.52
N VAL A 200 6.51 16.84 14.51
CA VAL A 200 7.15 15.52 14.58
C VAL A 200 6.72 14.65 13.41
N CYS A 201 5.41 14.57 13.12
CA CYS A 201 4.90 13.78 12.00
C CYS A 201 5.41 14.30 10.66
N ASP A 202 5.35 15.60 10.41
CA ASP A 202 5.82 16.25 9.19
C ASP A 202 7.30 15.93 8.94
N ARG A 203 8.15 16.03 9.98
CA ARG A 203 9.58 15.71 9.87
C ARG A 203 9.83 14.24 9.58
N LEU A 204 9.11 13.33 10.26
CA LEU A 204 9.22 11.90 10.03
C LEU A 204 8.82 11.55 8.59
N VAL A 205 7.66 12.02 8.16
CA VAL A 205 7.10 11.76 6.83
C VAL A 205 8.04 12.28 5.74
N ALA A 206 8.56 13.50 5.89
CA ALA A 206 9.45 14.11 4.90
C ALA A 206 10.79 13.38 4.72
N GLY A 207 11.27 12.65 5.74
CA GLY A 207 12.56 11.96 5.73
C GLY A 207 12.47 10.45 5.89
N PHE A 208 11.30 9.85 5.67
CA PHE A 208 11.02 8.48 6.08
C PHE A 208 11.90 7.44 5.37
N ASP A 209 12.05 7.52 4.05
CA ASP A 209 12.83 6.52 3.29
C ASP A 209 14.31 6.55 3.69
N GLU A 210 14.90 7.73 3.80
CA GLU A 210 16.30 7.88 4.22
C GLU A 210 16.50 7.48 5.69
N TYR A 211 15.53 7.76 6.56
CA TYR A 211 15.51 7.24 7.92
C TYR A 211 15.53 5.71 7.93
N MET A 212 14.66 5.06 7.16
CA MET A 212 14.58 3.59 7.09
C MET A 212 15.88 2.97 6.56
N VAL A 213 16.52 3.58 5.57
CA VAL A 213 17.85 3.16 5.08
C VAL A 213 18.90 3.22 6.19
N GLY A 214 18.91 4.30 6.98
CA GLY A 214 19.86 4.48 8.07
C GLY A 214 19.73 3.49 9.23
N GLU A 215 18.54 2.90 9.42
CA GLU A 215 18.28 1.94 10.50
C GLU A 215 18.71 0.50 10.17
N ALA A 216 19.02 0.21 8.90
CA ALA A 216 19.54 -1.10 8.49
C ALA A 216 20.94 -1.40 9.08
N ASP A 217 21.73 -0.37 9.37
CA ASP A 217 23.13 -0.50 9.83
C ASP A 217 23.27 -0.64 11.37
N GLY A 218 22.17 -0.50 12.12
CA GLY A 218 22.17 -0.57 13.59
C GLY A 218 22.20 -2.00 14.16
N PRO A 219 22.30 -2.17 15.49
CA PRO A 219 22.17 -3.48 16.14
C PRO A 219 20.83 -4.15 15.79
N GLN A 220 20.90 -5.34 15.19
CA GLN A 220 19.72 -6.12 14.79
C GLN A 220 19.41 -7.22 15.81
N GLY A 221 18.14 -7.58 15.94
CA GLY A 221 17.66 -8.62 16.85
C GLY A 221 16.21 -9.00 16.60
N LEU A 222 15.68 -9.90 17.44
CA LEU A 222 14.26 -10.23 17.41
C LEU A 222 13.44 -9.02 17.86
N VAL A 223 12.41 -8.69 17.09
CA VAL A 223 11.44 -7.64 17.40
C VAL A 223 10.06 -8.28 17.46
N HIS A 224 9.36 -8.13 18.58
CA HIS A 224 7.96 -8.51 18.74
C HIS A 224 7.07 -7.69 17.82
N GLY A 225 7.32 -6.39 17.64
CA GLY A 225 6.63 -5.52 16.67
C GLY A 225 5.36 -4.85 17.19
N ASP A 226 4.74 -5.41 18.22
CA ASP A 226 3.62 -4.82 18.97
C ASP A 226 3.78 -5.00 20.50
N TYR A 227 4.98 -4.74 21.02
CA TYR A 227 5.30 -4.89 22.45
C TYR A 227 4.72 -3.75 23.31
N ARG A 228 3.42 -3.82 23.59
CA ARG A 228 2.64 -2.81 24.32
C ARG A 228 1.72 -3.41 25.38
N LEU A 229 1.07 -2.58 26.21
CA LEU A 229 0.37 -3.03 27.42
C LEU A 229 -0.82 -3.94 27.13
N ASP A 230 -1.56 -3.67 26.06
CA ASP A 230 -2.71 -4.50 25.68
C ASP A 230 -2.29 -5.95 25.32
N ASN A 231 -1.01 -6.16 24.98
CA ASN A 231 -0.40 -7.47 24.70
C ASN A 231 0.40 -8.03 25.89
N MET A 232 0.17 -7.51 27.10
CA MET A 232 0.85 -7.94 28.32
C MET A 232 -0.15 -8.40 29.38
N LEU A 233 0.08 -9.61 29.91
CA LEU A 233 -0.67 -10.19 31.02
C LEU A 233 0.21 -10.21 32.28
N PHE A 234 -0.13 -9.38 33.27
CA PHE A 234 0.60 -9.26 34.53
C PHE A 234 0.06 -10.29 35.54
N GLY A 235 0.94 -11.18 35.99
CA GLY A 235 0.59 -12.24 36.93
C GLY A 235 0.25 -11.71 38.32
N THR A 236 -0.82 -12.25 38.92
CA THR A 236 -1.19 -11.99 40.30
C THR A 236 -0.82 -13.17 41.21
N GLU A 237 -1.19 -13.13 42.49
CA GLU A 237 -0.84 -14.19 43.44
C GLU A 237 -1.32 -15.58 42.94
N GLY A 238 -0.37 -16.51 42.76
CA GLY A 238 -0.64 -17.84 42.22
C GLY A 238 -0.40 -17.99 40.72
N ALA A 239 -0.07 -16.91 40.00
CA ALA A 239 0.33 -16.97 38.59
C ALA A 239 1.65 -17.74 38.41
N LYS A 240 1.76 -18.47 37.30
CA LYS A 240 3.01 -19.17 36.93
C LYS A 240 4.15 -18.21 36.58
N ARG A 241 3.82 -17.02 36.06
CA ARG A 241 4.77 -15.99 35.62
C ARG A 241 4.33 -14.63 36.14
N ALA A 242 5.31 -13.76 36.39
CA ALA A 242 5.04 -12.37 36.72
C ALA A 242 4.52 -11.56 35.51
N LEU A 243 4.93 -11.94 34.30
CA LEU A 243 4.50 -11.33 33.05
C LEU A 243 4.38 -12.42 31.97
N THR A 244 3.38 -12.30 31.10
CA THR A 244 3.29 -13.05 29.85
C THR A 244 3.02 -12.07 28.70
N ALA A 245 3.94 -11.98 27.74
CA ALA A 245 3.77 -11.24 26.49
C ALA A 245 3.11 -12.16 25.45
N VAL A 246 2.06 -11.65 24.82
CA VAL A 246 1.22 -12.40 23.88
C VAL A 246 1.16 -11.70 22.53
N ASP A 247 0.63 -12.40 21.53
CA ASP A 247 0.40 -11.87 20.18
C ASP A 247 1.68 -11.62 19.36
N TRP A 248 2.46 -12.70 19.15
CA TRP A 248 3.72 -12.70 18.41
C TRP A 248 3.55 -12.70 16.88
N GLN A 249 2.37 -12.33 16.37
CA GLN A 249 2.05 -12.35 14.93
C GLN A 249 2.81 -11.28 14.12
N THR A 250 3.32 -10.24 14.77
CA THR A 250 4.11 -9.15 14.16
C THR A 250 5.62 -9.36 14.31
N VAL A 251 6.05 -10.55 14.77
CA VAL A 251 7.45 -10.85 15.01
C VAL A 251 8.27 -10.73 13.72
N THR A 252 9.44 -10.09 13.84
CA THR A 252 10.39 -9.91 12.75
C THR A 252 11.83 -9.90 13.28
N TRP A 253 12.80 -9.90 12.37
CA TRP A 253 14.18 -9.56 12.69
C TRP A 253 14.46 -8.14 12.18
N GLY A 254 14.91 -7.26 13.06
CA GLY A 254 15.06 -5.85 12.74
C GLY A 254 15.82 -5.08 13.82
N PRO A 255 15.74 -3.74 13.83
CA PRO A 255 16.45 -2.93 14.82
C PRO A 255 16.11 -3.36 16.26
N ALA A 256 17.11 -3.80 17.01
CA ALA A 256 16.93 -4.53 18.27
C ALA A 256 16.25 -3.71 19.39
N PHE A 257 16.15 -2.39 19.22
CA PHE A 257 15.59 -1.48 20.21
C PHE A 257 14.17 -1.01 19.87
N THR A 258 13.56 -1.50 18.77
CA THR A 258 12.20 -1.11 18.35
C THR A 258 11.18 -1.32 19.47
N ASP A 259 11.13 -2.52 20.06
CA ASP A 259 10.17 -2.81 21.13
C ASP A 259 10.42 -2.01 22.40
N LEU A 260 11.68 -1.75 22.75
CA LEU A 260 12.02 -0.94 23.92
C LEU A 260 11.58 0.51 23.73
N ALA A 261 11.87 1.08 22.55
CA ALA A 261 11.45 2.43 22.21
C ALA A 261 9.93 2.53 22.17
N TYR A 262 9.26 1.59 21.53
CA TYR A 262 7.79 1.54 21.43
C TYR A 262 7.13 1.43 22.81
N PHE A 263 7.57 0.49 23.64
CA PHE A 263 7.05 0.32 25.00
C PHE A 263 7.24 1.56 25.84
N LEU A 264 8.47 2.10 25.91
CA LEU A 264 8.73 3.32 26.68
C LEU A 264 7.89 4.49 26.15
N GLY A 265 7.68 4.57 24.84
CA GLY A 265 6.96 5.65 24.18
C GLY A 265 5.47 5.70 24.46
N CYS A 266 4.84 4.59 24.86
CA CYS A 266 3.39 4.54 25.06
C CYS A 266 2.94 4.02 26.43
N ALA A 267 3.66 3.07 27.02
CA ALA A 267 3.19 2.32 28.18
C ALA A 267 3.06 3.16 29.46
N LEU A 268 3.64 4.36 29.52
CA LEU A 268 3.66 5.21 30.71
C LEU A 268 3.14 6.63 30.39
N PRO A 269 2.49 7.29 31.35
CA PRO A 269 2.36 8.75 31.33
C PRO A 269 3.73 9.41 31.12
N THR A 270 3.76 10.46 30.29
CA THR A 270 5.00 11.13 29.86
C THR A 270 5.88 11.58 31.02
N GLU A 271 5.28 12.06 32.10
CA GLU A 271 5.96 12.55 33.30
C GLU A 271 6.66 11.41 34.06
N LEU A 272 5.99 10.25 34.21
CA LEU A 272 6.58 9.08 34.86
C LEU A 272 7.72 8.49 34.04
N ARG A 273 7.58 8.46 32.70
CA ARG A 273 8.67 8.07 31.80
C ARG A 273 9.89 8.96 32.00
N ARG A 274 9.72 10.28 32.03
CA ARG A 274 10.81 11.25 32.22
C ARG A 274 11.49 11.08 33.58
N GLU A 275 10.72 10.89 34.65
CA GLU A 275 11.25 10.73 36.01
C GLU A 275 12.07 9.44 36.17
N HIS A 276 11.69 8.36 35.49
CA HIS A 276 12.26 7.03 35.70
C HIS A 276 13.05 6.48 34.50
N PHE A 277 13.28 7.29 33.46
CA PHE A 277 13.95 6.88 32.23
C PHE A 277 15.24 6.10 32.49
N GLU A 278 16.12 6.65 33.34
CA GLU A 278 17.41 6.04 33.69
C GLU A 278 17.26 4.66 34.37
N LYS A 279 16.22 4.49 35.17
CA LYS A 279 15.93 3.19 35.82
C LYS A 279 15.47 2.16 34.79
N PHE A 280 14.69 2.57 33.79
CA PHE A 280 14.26 1.66 32.73
C PHE A 280 15.42 1.21 31.85
N ILE A 281 16.31 2.12 31.46
CA ILE A 281 17.51 1.76 30.69
C ILE A 281 18.40 0.79 31.49
N SER A 282 18.59 1.06 32.79
CA SER A 282 19.35 0.16 33.67
C SER A 282 18.69 -1.22 33.79
N ALA A 283 17.37 -1.27 33.98
CA ALA A 283 16.62 -2.52 34.09
C ALA A 283 16.67 -3.36 32.79
N TYR A 284 16.63 -2.70 31.63
CA TYR A 284 16.79 -3.35 30.33
C TYR A 284 18.17 -4.00 30.22
N LEU A 285 19.24 -3.26 30.56
CA LEU A 285 20.62 -3.76 30.53
C LEU A 285 20.83 -4.92 31.50
N ASP A 286 20.25 -4.84 32.70
CA ASP A 286 20.29 -5.93 33.69
C ASP A 286 19.63 -7.20 33.14
N GLY A 287 18.50 -7.05 32.44
CA GLY A 287 17.82 -8.16 31.75
C GLY A 287 18.64 -8.73 30.59
N LEU A 288 19.26 -7.85 29.80
CA LEU A 288 20.09 -8.20 28.65
C LEU A 288 21.37 -8.96 29.05
N GLY A 289 21.88 -8.69 30.24
CA GLY A 289 23.03 -9.35 30.83
C GLY A 289 24.38 -8.83 30.33
N PRO A 290 25.47 -9.09 31.08
CA PRO A 290 26.80 -8.52 30.81
C PRO A 290 27.45 -9.05 29.52
N GLU A 291 27.02 -10.21 29.02
CA GLU A 291 27.55 -10.81 27.80
C GLU A 291 27.11 -10.06 26.52
N SER A 292 26.15 -9.14 26.64
CA SER A 292 25.70 -8.29 25.55
C SER A 292 26.75 -7.29 25.07
N GLY A 293 27.68 -6.88 25.93
CA GLY A 293 28.66 -5.83 25.63
C GLY A 293 28.05 -4.45 25.32
N LEU A 294 26.73 -4.30 25.45
CA LEU A 294 26.04 -3.02 25.30
C LEU A 294 26.12 -2.24 26.63
N VAL A 295 26.29 -0.93 26.51
CA VAL A 295 26.27 0.00 27.64
C VAL A 295 25.10 0.96 27.51
N GLU A 296 24.86 1.75 28.56
CA GLU A 296 23.73 2.69 28.63
C GLU A 296 23.65 3.62 27.41
N VAL A 297 24.79 4.14 26.94
CA VAL A 297 24.82 5.04 25.78
C VAL A 297 24.33 4.36 24.50
N ASP A 298 24.62 3.07 24.30
CA ASP A 298 24.18 2.33 23.11
C ASP A 298 22.66 2.14 23.12
N VAL A 299 22.10 1.77 24.28
CA VAL A 299 20.66 1.58 24.45
C VAL A 299 19.91 2.90 24.28
N ARG A 300 20.45 4.01 24.81
CA ARG A 300 19.86 5.35 24.64
C ARG A 300 19.83 5.78 23.19
N GLU A 301 20.93 5.58 22.46
CA GLU A 301 20.98 5.90 21.04
C GLU A 301 20.03 5.00 20.23
N GLY A 302 19.93 3.72 20.57
CA GLY A 302 18.96 2.80 19.99
C GLY A 302 17.51 3.24 20.23
N VAL A 303 17.16 3.59 21.47
CA VAL A 303 15.83 4.11 21.84
C VAL A 303 15.53 5.44 21.14
N ARG A 304 16.52 6.33 21.04
CA ARG A 304 16.39 7.59 20.30
C ARG A 304 16.04 7.32 18.84
N ARG A 305 16.81 6.48 18.17
CA ARG A 305 16.60 6.12 16.76
C ARG A 305 15.25 5.51 16.51
N GLN A 306 14.87 4.53 17.33
CA GLN A 306 13.63 3.78 17.16
C GLN A 306 12.37 4.47 17.72
N SER A 307 12.49 5.67 18.30
CA SER A 307 11.33 6.39 18.87
C SER A 307 10.25 6.78 17.85
N PHE A 308 10.60 6.84 16.56
CA PHE A 308 9.65 7.13 15.47
C PHE A 308 8.70 5.98 15.17
N PHE A 309 9.05 4.73 15.52
CA PHE A 309 8.23 3.56 15.22
C PHE A 309 6.81 3.70 15.78
N GLY A 310 6.67 4.20 17.01
CA GLY A 310 5.36 4.43 17.61
C GLY A 310 4.55 5.56 16.98
N VAL A 311 5.21 6.59 16.44
CA VAL A 311 4.55 7.65 15.66
C VAL A 311 3.99 7.08 14.36
N MET A 312 4.79 6.28 13.66
CA MET A 312 4.37 5.57 12.46
C MET A 312 3.19 4.62 12.74
N MET A 313 3.27 3.82 13.80
CA MET A 313 2.19 2.91 14.20
C MET A 313 0.89 3.65 14.51
N ALA A 314 0.95 4.79 15.21
CA ALA A 314 -0.25 5.60 15.48
C ALA A 314 -0.90 6.11 14.18
N ILE A 315 -0.11 6.56 13.20
CA ILE A 315 -0.60 7.02 11.89
C ILE A 315 -1.22 5.85 11.12
N VAL A 316 -0.42 4.81 10.85
CA VAL A 316 -0.79 3.69 9.98
C VAL A 316 -1.96 2.90 10.57
N SER A 317 -1.89 2.47 11.82
CA SER A 317 -2.93 1.63 12.42
C SER A 317 -4.28 2.34 12.50
N SER A 318 -4.29 3.64 12.77
CA SER A 318 -5.55 4.39 12.85
C SER A 318 -6.28 4.54 11.50
N MET A 319 -5.53 4.46 10.39
CA MET A 319 -6.10 4.53 9.04
C MET A 319 -6.58 3.17 8.53
N LEU A 320 -6.03 2.07 9.06
CA LEU A 320 -6.35 0.70 8.60
C LEU A 320 -7.45 0.01 9.41
N VAL A 321 -7.73 0.46 10.63
CA VAL A 321 -8.80 -0.12 11.46
C VAL A 321 -10.08 0.71 11.41
N GLY A 322 -11.22 0.05 11.64
CA GLY A 322 -12.50 0.74 11.72
C GLY A 322 -12.52 1.82 12.81
N GLN A 323 -13.03 3.00 12.45
CA GLN A 323 -13.06 4.15 13.36
C GLN A 323 -14.04 3.93 14.52
N THR A 324 -13.56 4.14 15.75
CA THR A 324 -14.39 4.09 16.97
C THR A 324 -13.92 5.15 17.96
N GLU A 325 -14.81 5.68 18.80
CA GLU A 325 -14.46 6.72 19.78
C GLU A 325 -13.33 6.30 20.73
N ARG A 326 -13.35 5.03 21.19
CA ARG A 326 -12.27 4.46 22.00
C ARG A 326 -10.97 4.32 21.21
N GLY A 327 -11.04 3.89 19.95
CA GLY A 327 -9.89 3.77 19.06
C GLY A 327 -9.23 5.12 18.83
N ASP A 328 -10.01 6.16 18.53
CA ASP A 328 -9.53 7.53 18.32
C ASP A 328 -8.83 8.05 19.59
N GLN A 329 -9.43 7.84 20.77
CA GLN A 329 -8.80 8.22 22.05
C GLN A 329 -7.47 7.49 22.28
N MET A 330 -7.41 6.19 21.97
CA MET A 330 -6.19 5.39 22.08
C MET A 330 -5.11 5.92 21.15
N PHE A 331 -5.39 6.05 19.85
CA PHE A 331 -4.39 6.49 18.87
C PHE A 331 -3.88 7.91 19.12
N MET A 332 -4.75 8.84 19.56
CA MET A 332 -4.30 10.19 19.91
C MET A 332 -3.47 10.22 21.20
N THR A 333 -3.75 9.32 22.15
CA THR A 333 -2.91 9.14 23.35
C THR A 333 -1.56 8.56 22.97
N MET A 334 -1.52 7.52 22.13
CA MET A 334 -0.29 6.92 21.61
C MET A 334 0.56 7.97 20.87
N LEU A 335 -0.04 8.70 19.93
CA LEU A 335 0.64 9.74 19.17
C LEU A 335 1.26 10.79 20.09
N GLY A 336 0.48 11.30 21.06
CA GLY A 336 0.97 12.30 22.00
C GLY A 336 2.17 11.83 22.83
N ARG A 337 2.12 10.59 23.35
CA ARG A 337 3.22 10.05 24.17
C ARG A 337 4.47 9.74 23.33
N HIS A 338 4.32 9.21 22.11
CA HIS A 338 5.43 8.95 21.20
C HIS A 338 6.07 10.24 20.68
N CYS A 339 5.28 11.24 20.26
CA CYS A 339 5.84 12.54 19.88
C CYS A 339 6.61 13.19 21.04
N ALA A 340 6.12 13.08 22.28
CA ALA A 340 6.87 13.55 23.44
C ALA A 340 8.17 12.78 23.66
N GLN A 341 8.21 11.46 23.39
CA GLN A 341 9.45 10.67 23.45
C GLN A 341 10.45 11.13 22.38
N VAL A 342 10.02 11.30 21.13
CA VAL A 342 10.84 11.80 20.02
C VAL A 342 11.51 13.14 20.38
N LEU A 343 10.76 14.04 21.02
CA LEU A 343 11.28 15.34 21.43
C LEU A 343 12.24 15.23 22.62
N ASP A 344 11.92 14.42 23.62
CA ASP A 344 12.76 14.24 24.81
C ASP A 344 14.10 13.55 24.51
N THR A 345 14.15 12.70 23.49
CA THR A 345 15.37 12.03 23.02
C THR A 345 16.12 12.81 21.96
N ASP A 346 15.63 13.99 21.54
CA ASP A 346 16.16 14.77 20.42
C ASP A 346 16.25 13.94 19.12
N ALA A 347 15.29 13.04 18.90
CA ALA A 347 15.32 12.14 17.74
C ALA A 347 15.14 12.88 16.41
N LEU A 348 14.49 14.05 16.38
CA LEU A 348 14.37 14.86 15.16
C LEU A 348 15.70 15.29 14.54
N ALA A 349 16.78 15.32 15.33
CA ALA A 349 18.12 15.65 14.84
C ALA A 349 18.78 14.50 14.07
N ILE A 350 18.26 13.28 14.15
CA ILE A 350 18.76 12.13 13.35
C ILE A 350 18.16 12.10 11.95
N LEU A 351 16.96 12.67 11.79
CA LEU A 351 16.28 12.72 10.51
C LEU A 351 17.05 13.66 9.58
N PRO A 352 17.13 13.32 8.27
CA PRO A 352 17.75 14.19 7.30
C PRO A 352 17.09 15.58 7.30
N ALA A 353 17.82 16.55 6.76
CA ALA A 353 17.21 17.83 6.45
C ALA A 353 16.05 17.57 5.48
N PRO A 354 14.86 18.14 5.69
CA PRO A 354 13.73 17.93 4.79
C PRO A 354 14.14 18.36 3.39
N ALA A 355 14.28 17.39 2.49
CA ALA A 355 14.49 17.59 1.08
C ALA A 355 13.25 17.09 0.36
N ALA A 356 12.69 17.90 -0.55
CA ALA A 356 11.67 17.38 -1.44
C ALA A 356 12.33 16.26 -2.27
N PRO A 357 11.75 15.05 -2.31
CA PRO A 357 12.35 13.95 -3.06
C PRO A 357 12.50 14.36 -4.53
N GLU A 358 13.68 14.11 -5.11
CA GLU A 358 13.92 14.42 -6.52
C GLU A 358 12.96 13.59 -7.38
N PRO A 359 12.23 14.21 -8.33
CA PRO A 359 11.29 13.48 -9.19
C PRO A 359 11.98 12.36 -9.96
N LEU A 360 11.37 11.17 -9.96
CA LEU A 360 11.92 10.01 -10.67
C LEU A 360 11.89 10.23 -12.19
N ARG A 361 12.88 9.64 -12.86
CA ARG A 361 12.99 9.64 -14.32
C ARG A 361 13.07 8.20 -14.83
N PRO A 362 12.38 7.89 -15.95
CA PRO A 362 12.48 6.58 -16.58
C PRO A 362 13.87 6.34 -17.17
N ASN A 363 14.22 5.07 -17.31
CA ASN A 363 15.40 4.63 -18.05
C ASN A 363 15.08 4.50 -19.54
N GLU A 364 16.11 4.58 -20.39
CA GLU A 364 15.94 4.36 -21.84
C GLU A 364 15.41 2.96 -22.17
N SER A 365 15.69 1.96 -21.32
CA SER A 365 15.14 0.60 -21.45
C SER A 365 13.64 0.55 -21.31
N ASP A 366 13.05 1.51 -20.59
CA ASP A 366 11.63 1.53 -20.27
C ASP A 366 10.80 1.94 -21.51
N GLU A 367 11.42 2.35 -22.62
CA GLU A 367 10.75 2.56 -23.92
C GLU A 367 10.35 1.25 -24.61
N PHE A 368 10.89 0.12 -24.15
CA PHE A 368 10.69 -1.18 -24.77
C PHE A 368 9.78 -2.08 -23.94
N ALA A 369 9.26 -3.13 -24.57
CA ALA A 369 8.40 -4.09 -23.89
C ALA A 369 9.15 -4.83 -22.77
N HIS A 370 8.47 -5.01 -21.64
CA HIS A 370 9.01 -5.63 -20.44
C HIS A 370 8.73 -7.13 -20.38
N GLU A 371 9.45 -7.82 -19.49
CA GLU A 371 9.15 -9.21 -19.16
C GLU A 371 7.84 -9.28 -18.37
N ARG A 372 6.91 -10.13 -18.83
CA ARG A 372 5.63 -10.32 -18.16
C ARG A 372 5.75 -11.24 -16.95
N THR A 373 4.93 -11.00 -15.95
CA THR A 373 4.71 -11.92 -14.82
C THR A 373 3.56 -12.89 -15.14
N ASP A 374 3.28 -13.83 -14.23
CA ASP A 374 2.18 -14.79 -14.35
C ASP A 374 0.81 -14.23 -13.90
N GLU A 375 0.74 -12.95 -13.53
CA GLU A 375 -0.49 -12.30 -13.07
C GLU A 375 -1.49 -12.15 -14.21
N ALA A 376 -2.75 -12.58 -14.01
CA ALA A 376 -3.74 -12.66 -15.09
C ALA A 376 -3.94 -11.32 -15.83
N LEU A 377 -4.03 -10.22 -15.08
CA LEU A 377 -4.23 -8.87 -15.62
C LEU A 377 -2.92 -8.11 -15.87
N TRP A 378 -1.80 -8.81 -16.02
CA TRP A 378 -0.55 -8.16 -16.44
C TRP A 378 -0.76 -7.53 -17.82
N ASN A 379 -0.42 -6.25 -17.91
CA ASN A 379 -0.61 -5.44 -19.10
C ASN A 379 0.66 -4.65 -19.44
N GLU A 380 0.96 -4.56 -20.72
CA GLU A 380 1.91 -3.60 -21.29
C GLU A 380 1.12 -2.60 -22.13
N SER A 381 1.29 -1.30 -21.91
CA SER A 381 0.43 -0.31 -22.58
C SER A 381 1.17 0.97 -22.94
N TRP A 382 1.10 1.33 -24.23
CA TRP A 382 1.57 2.60 -24.77
C TRP A 382 0.39 3.46 -25.18
N TYR A 383 0.46 4.74 -24.85
CA TYR A 383 -0.52 5.75 -25.20
C TYR A 383 0.15 6.97 -25.83
N PHE A 384 -0.58 7.58 -26.74
CA PHE A 384 -0.15 8.76 -27.47
C PHE A 384 -1.35 9.66 -27.71
N ASP A 385 -1.27 10.94 -27.38
CA ASP A 385 -2.32 11.90 -27.70
C ASP A 385 -1.77 13.20 -28.28
N PHE A 386 -2.64 13.93 -28.95
CA PHE A 386 -2.35 15.25 -29.52
C PHE A 386 -3.62 16.09 -29.62
N VAL A 387 -3.45 17.41 -29.65
CA VAL A 387 -4.52 18.37 -29.92
C VAL A 387 -4.00 19.43 -30.88
N ASP A 388 -4.65 19.57 -32.03
CA ASP A 388 -4.48 20.70 -32.94
C ASP A 388 -5.69 21.65 -32.76
N PRO A 389 -5.57 22.69 -31.92
CA PRO A 389 -6.65 23.64 -31.70
C PRO A 389 -6.95 24.52 -32.91
N ALA A 390 -6.00 24.66 -33.85
CA ALA A 390 -6.22 25.45 -35.06
C ALA A 390 -7.06 24.69 -36.10
N ALA A 391 -6.93 23.37 -36.12
CA ALA A 391 -7.74 22.47 -36.95
C ALA A 391 -9.00 21.96 -36.24
N ASP A 392 -9.22 22.32 -34.97
CA ASP A 392 -10.27 21.79 -34.09
C ASP A 392 -10.27 20.24 -34.09
N LEU A 393 -9.08 19.64 -33.98
CA LEU A 393 -8.86 18.20 -34.08
C LEU A 393 -8.06 17.69 -32.88
N GLY A 394 -8.59 16.70 -32.18
CA GLY A 394 -7.84 15.90 -31.21
C GLY A 394 -7.79 14.44 -31.63
N GLY A 395 -6.70 13.75 -31.29
CA GLY A 395 -6.63 12.31 -31.39
C GLY A 395 -5.86 11.66 -30.26
N TRP A 396 -6.14 10.38 -30.03
CA TRP A 396 -5.33 9.53 -29.16
C TRP A 396 -5.24 8.12 -29.72
N LEU A 397 -4.11 7.47 -29.46
CA LEU A 397 -3.82 6.10 -29.82
C LEU A 397 -3.42 5.32 -28.58
N ARG A 398 -3.75 4.04 -28.56
CA ARG A 398 -3.29 3.09 -27.56
C ARG A 398 -3.00 1.74 -28.18
N LEU A 399 -1.92 1.13 -27.73
CA LEU A 399 -1.72 -0.30 -27.82
C LEU A 399 -1.59 -0.87 -26.40
N GLY A 400 -2.50 -1.76 -26.02
CA GLY A 400 -2.43 -2.53 -24.77
C GLY A 400 -2.26 -4.02 -25.07
N LEU A 401 -1.23 -4.68 -24.53
CA LEU A 401 -1.01 -6.11 -24.66
C LEU A 401 -1.43 -6.82 -23.37
N TYR A 402 -2.24 -7.87 -23.49
CA TYR A 402 -2.68 -8.73 -22.39
C TYR A 402 -2.24 -10.17 -22.67
N PRO A 403 -0.92 -10.46 -22.55
CA PRO A 403 -0.36 -11.75 -22.95
C PRO A 403 -0.95 -12.95 -22.18
N ASN A 404 -1.37 -12.74 -20.94
CA ASN A 404 -1.93 -13.80 -20.09
C ASN A 404 -3.42 -14.05 -20.36
N GLU A 405 -4.08 -13.15 -21.09
CA GLU A 405 -5.46 -13.29 -21.57
C GLU A 405 -5.56 -13.44 -23.10
N ASP A 406 -4.42 -13.68 -23.77
CA ASP A 406 -4.28 -13.94 -25.20
C ASP A 406 -4.96 -12.93 -26.13
N HIS A 407 -4.90 -11.64 -25.77
CA HIS A 407 -5.42 -10.57 -26.63
C HIS A 407 -4.68 -9.24 -26.48
N ALA A 408 -4.93 -8.33 -27.43
CA ALA A 408 -4.43 -6.97 -27.45
C ALA A 408 -5.56 -5.99 -27.75
N TRP A 409 -5.46 -4.79 -27.17
CA TRP A 409 -6.34 -3.66 -27.41
C TRP A 409 -5.64 -2.65 -28.30
N VAL A 410 -6.26 -2.36 -29.44
CA VAL A 410 -5.84 -1.35 -30.40
C VAL A 410 -6.89 -0.26 -30.40
N ASN A 411 -6.50 0.97 -30.07
CA ASN A 411 -7.35 2.13 -30.18
C ASN A 411 -6.62 3.20 -31.00
N ALA A 412 -7.30 3.77 -31.99
CA ALA A 412 -6.89 4.99 -32.67
C ALA A 412 -8.14 5.83 -32.89
N MET A 413 -8.24 6.92 -32.13
CA MET A 413 -9.44 7.73 -32.01
C MET A 413 -9.18 9.15 -32.50
N LEU A 414 -10.18 9.74 -33.15
CA LEU A 414 -10.19 11.16 -33.54
C LEU A 414 -11.52 11.79 -33.17
N CYS A 415 -11.47 13.06 -32.78
CA CYS A 415 -12.67 13.83 -32.49
C CYS A 415 -12.43 15.32 -32.72
N GLY A 416 -13.51 16.05 -33.00
CA GLY A 416 -13.54 17.49 -33.14
C GLY A 416 -14.99 17.98 -33.09
N PRO A 417 -15.24 19.27 -32.82
CA PRO A 417 -16.59 19.82 -32.78
C PRO A 417 -17.38 19.61 -34.08
N ASP A 418 -16.69 19.65 -35.23
CA ASP A 418 -17.26 19.47 -36.57
C ASP A 418 -16.85 18.13 -37.22
N LEU A 419 -16.38 17.17 -36.42
CA LEU A 419 -15.97 15.85 -36.88
C LEU A 419 -16.70 14.79 -36.05
N PRO A 420 -17.49 13.86 -36.66
CA PRO A 420 -18.01 12.73 -35.90
C PRO A 420 -16.85 11.97 -35.26
N THR A 421 -17.03 11.46 -34.05
CA THR A 421 -15.98 10.70 -33.37
C THR A 421 -15.61 9.50 -34.23
N ILE A 422 -14.35 9.42 -34.62
CA ILE A 422 -13.82 8.33 -35.43
C ILE A 422 -13.13 7.35 -34.50
N ALA A 423 -13.50 6.07 -34.58
CA ALA A 423 -12.94 5.02 -33.77
C ALA A 423 -12.42 3.89 -34.66
N LEU A 424 -11.11 3.68 -34.64
CA LEU A 424 -10.48 2.45 -35.08
C LEU A 424 -10.13 1.68 -33.80
N ASN A 425 -11.06 0.82 -33.38
CA ASN A 425 -10.96 0.04 -32.15
C ASN A 425 -10.97 -1.45 -32.43
N ASP A 426 -10.10 -2.19 -31.77
CA ASP A 426 -10.14 -3.65 -31.71
C ASP A 426 -9.70 -4.10 -30.31
N PHE A 427 -10.63 -4.70 -29.55
CA PHE A 427 -10.38 -5.21 -28.19
C PHE A 427 -10.03 -6.70 -28.19
N ARG A 428 -9.93 -7.33 -29.36
CA ARG A 428 -9.72 -8.77 -29.53
C ARG A 428 -8.62 -9.08 -30.55
N ALA A 429 -7.70 -8.14 -30.77
CA ALA A 429 -6.56 -8.38 -31.64
C ALA A 429 -5.68 -9.48 -31.02
N GLU A 430 -5.07 -10.32 -31.86
CA GLU A 430 -4.11 -11.31 -31.37
C GLU A 430 -2.85 -10.63 -30.82
N VAL A 431 -2.26 -11.18 -29.75
CA VAL A 431 -1.00 -10.67 -29.21
C VAL A 431 0.11 -10.89 -30.25
N PRO A 432 0.80 -9.83 -30.71
CA PRO A 432 1.76 -9.96 -31.80
C PRO A 432 3.08 -10.57 -31.30
N ALA A 433 3.78 -11.29 -32.18
CA ALA A 433 5.15 -11.74 -31.90
C ALA A 433 6.15 -10.58 -31.79
N ASN A 434 5.89 -9.47 -32.50
CA ASN A 434 6.61 -8.21 -32.33
C ASN A 434 5.67 -7.24 -31.56
N PRO A 435 6.00 -6.84 -30.32
CA PRO A 435 5.12 -5.99 -29.51
C PRO A 435 4.83 -4.63 -30.14
N PHE A 436 5.67 -4.18 -31.08
CA PHE A 436 5.52 -2.88 -31.75
C PHE A 436 4.68 -2.91 -33.03
N ALA A 437 4.11 -4.05 -33.42
CA ALA A 437 3.34 -4.16 -34.66
C ALA A 437 2.16 -5.11 -34.51
N VAL A 438 0.96 -4.53 -34.42
CA VAL A 438 -0.31 -5.29 -34.43
C VAL A 438 -0.98 -5.17 -35.79
N ARG A 439 -1.45 -6.31 -36.30
CA ARG A 439 -2.26 -6.40 -37.51
C ARG A 439 -3.54 -7.14 -37.19
N THR A 440 -4.66 -6.50 -37.48
CA THR A 440 -5.99 -7.10 -37.36
C THR A 440 -6.55 -7.36 -38.76
N ALA A 441 -7.77 -7.88 -38.85
CA ALA A 441 -8.46 -8.02 -40.12
C ALA A 441 -8.72 -6.67 -40.83
N ASN A 442 -8.85 -5.59 -40.06
CA ASN A 442 -9.33 -4.29 -40.56
C ASN A 442 -8.33 -3.14 -40.34
N SER A 443 -7.23 -3.38 -39.64
CA SER A 443 -6.28 -2.33 -39.28
C SER A 443 -4.85 -2.83 -39.07
N THR A 444 -3.92 -1.91 -39.11
CA THR A 444 -2.53 -2.09 -38.70
C THR A 444 -2.13 -0.93 -37.82
N LEU A 445 -1.52 -1.22 -36.68
CA LEU A 445 -0.88 -0.25 -35.80
C LEU A 445 0.58 -0.64 -35.65
N THR A 446 1.49 0.29 -35.95
CA THR A 446 2.93 0.12 -35.74
C THR A 446 3.47 1.25 -34.91
N GLN A 447 4.46 0.96 -34.08
CA GLN A 447 5.17 1.95 -33.31
C GLN A 447 6.69 1.76 -33.47
N GLU A 448 7.44 2.84 -33.40
CA GLU A 448 8.90 2.83 -33.56
C GLU A 448 9.52 3.84 -32.61
N VAL A 449 10.37 3.35 -31.70
CA VAL A 449 11.26 4.19 -30.89
C VAL A 449 12.34 4.73 -31.83
N LEU A 450 12.27 6.01 -32.18
CA LEU A 450 13.27 6.66 -33.04
C LEU A 450 14.51 7.02 -32.23
N GLU A 451 14.30 7.61 -31.05
CA GLU A 451 15.34 7.89 -30.06
C GLU A 451 14.72 7.73 -28.67
N PRO A 452 15.23 6.83 -27.81
CA PRO A 452 14.67 6.58 -26.48
C PRO A 452 14.51 7.86 -25.68
N LEU A 453 13.37 7.99 -24.99
CA LEU A 453 12.98 9.14 -24.17
C LEU A 453 12.89 10.47 -24.92
N ARG A 454 13.06 10.48 -26.25
CA ARG A 454 13.14 11.70 -27.05
C ARG A 454 12.16 11.74 -28.20
N SER A 455 12.09 10.71 -29.03
CA SER A 455 11.16 10.70 -30.16
C SER A 455 10.61 9.32 -30.50
N TYR A 456 9.33 9.31 -30.86
CA TYR A 456 8.55 8.10 -31.07
C TYR A 456 7.63 8.28 -32.27
N ARG A 457 7.60 7.33 -33.20
CA ARG A 457 6.69 7.34 -34.36
C ARG A 457 5.60 6.30 -34.18
N VAL A 458 4.36 6.68 -34.47
CA VAL A 458 3.22 5.76 -34.48
C VAL A 458 2.48 5.89 -35.81
N THR A 459 2.18 4.75 -36.41
CA THR A 459 1.29 4.69 -37.58
C THR A 459 0.10 3.80 -37.29
N ALA A 460 -1.08 4.24 -37.70
CA ALA A 460 -2.32 3.47 -37.61
C ALA A 460 -3.08 3.63 -38.91
N THR A 461 -3.39 2.54 -39.61
CA THR A 461 -4.17 2.59 -40.86
C THR A 461 -5.17 1.46 -40.89
N GLY A 462 -6.39 1.75 -41.31
CA GLY A 462 -7.44 0.74 -41.41
C GLY A 462 -8.82 1.32 -41.64
N ARG A 463 -9.82 0.46 -41.51
CA ARG A 463 -11.23 0.84 -41.54
C ARG A 463 -11.75 0.99 -40.12
N GLY A 464 -12.06 2.22 -39.73
CA GLY A 464 -12.71 2.56 -38.47
C GLY A 464 -14.20 2.83 -38.66
N GLN A 465 -14.82 3.37 -37.62
CA GLN A 465 -16.24 3.75 -37.59
C GLN A 465 -16.41 5.20 -37.15
N ALA A 466 -17.31 5.93 -37.81
CA ALA A 466 -17.69 7.29 -37.49
C ALA A 466 -19.01 7.33 -36.70
N PHE A 467 -19.04 8.10 -35.62
CA PHE A 467 -20.16 8.24 -34.69
C PHE A 467 -20.57 9.71 -34.57
N GLU A 468 -21.80 10.03 -34.99
CA GLU A 468 -22.36 11.38 -34.83
C GLU A 468 -22.71 11.68 -33.35
N ASP A 469 -23.10 10.65 -32.59
CA ASP A 469 -23.22 10.70 -31.13
C ASP A 469 -22.05 9.93 -30.51
N PRO A 470 -21.07 10.60 -29.88
CA PRO A 470 -19.94 9.92 -29.25
C PRO A 470 -20.36 8.95 -28.14
N ALA A 471 -21.49 9.18 -27.46
CA ALA A 471 -21.98 8.30 -26.40
C ALA A 471 -22.46 6.94 -26.94
N ALA A 472 -22.64 6.78 -28.26
CA ALA A 472 -22.94 5.50 -28.90
C ALA A 472 -21.84 4.45 -28.63
N LEU A 473 -20.57 4.88 -28.54
CA LEU A 473 -19.45 4.02 -28.17
C LEU A 473 -19.60 3.45 -26.75
N LEU A 474 -20.07 4.27 -25.80
CA LEU A 474 -20.34 3.83 -24.42
C LEU A 474 -21.56 2.90 -24.32
N ARG A 475 -22.43 2.88 -25.34
CA ARG A 475 -23.57 1.96 -25.44
C ARG A 475 -23.26 0.69 -26.23
N GLY A 476 -22.04 0.57 -26.78
CA GLY A 476 -21.65 -0.56 -27.63
C GLY A 476 -22.35 -0.58 -28.99
N GLU A 477 -22.78 0.58 -29.49
CA GLU A 477 -23.41 0.72 -30.80
C GLU A 477 -22.37 0.73 -31.93
N SER A 478 -22.81 0.46 -33.16
CA SER A 478 -21.96 0.50 -34.35
C SER A 478 -22.07 1.84 -35.08
N GLY A 479 -20.94 2.36 -35.55
CA GLY A 479 -20.88 3.57 -36.37
C GLY A 479 -20.89 3.28 -37.87
N ARG A 480 -20.72 4.33 -38.68
CA ARG A 480 -20.58 4.24 -40.14
C ARG A 480 -19.13 4.01 -40.53
N ASP A 481 -18.85 3.00 -41.36
CA ASP A 481 -17.49 2.71 -41.83
C ASP A 481 -16.81 3.93 -42.47
N VAL A 482 -15.53 4.12 -42.15
CA VAL A 482 -14.67 5.16 -42.70
C VAL A 482 -13.22 4.70 -42.70
N ASP A 483 -12.49 5.01 -43.78
CA ASP A 483 -11.06 4.72 -43.83
C ASP A 483 -10.28 5.78 -43.03
N VAL A 484 -9.31 5.32 -42.24
CA VAL A 484 -8.49 6.15 -41.35
C VAL A 484 -7.03 5.82 -41.56
N SER A 485 -6.20 6.86 -41.60
CA SER A 485 -4.74 6.71 -41.60
C SER A 485 -4.10 7.81 -40.74
N MET A 486 -3.14 7.42 -39.91
CA MET A 486 -2.33 8.29 -39.07
C MET A 486 -0.87 7.91 -39.25
N ASP A 487 -0.01 8.90 -39.38
CA ASP A 487 1.44 8.76 -39.33
C ASP A 487 1.98 9.99 -38.61
N LEU A 488 2.32 9.80 -37.33
CA LEU A 488 2.60 10.87 -36.39
C LEU A 488 3.88 10.58 -35.61
N VAL A 489 4.62 11.64 -35.29
CA VAL A 489 5.84 11.61 -34.49
C VAL A 489 5.66 12.49 -33.27
N TRP A 490 5.87 11.92 -32.09
CA TRP A 490 5.94 12.61 -30.81
C TRP A 490 7.39 12.93 -30.51
N THR A 491 7.70 14.20 -30.27
CA THR A 491 9.02 14.69 -29.88
C THR A 491 8.93 15.31 -28.50
N THR A 492 9.76 14.83 -27.58
CA THR A 492 9.73 15.23 -26.17
C THR A 492 10.05 16.72 -25.99
N THR A 493 9.22 17.45 -25.25
CA THR A 493 9.36 18.90 -25.00
C THR A 493 9.62 19.25 -23.53
N GLY A 494 9.54 18.27 -22.63
CA GLY A 494 9.80 18.45 -21.21
C GLY A 494 10.67 17.35 -20.62
N THR A 495 10.77 17.33 -19.29
CA THR A 495 11.47 16.28 -18.55
C THR A 495 10.59 15.04 -18.43
N PRO A 496 11.07 13.85 -18.86
CA PRO A 496 10.36 12.60 -18.61
C PRO A 496 10.13 12.34 -17.12
N TYR A 497 8.90 12.03 -16.75
CA TYR A 497 8.49 11.82 -15.36
C TYR A 497 8.09 10.37 -15.13
N GLN A 498 8.68 9.71 -14.13
CA GLN A 498 8.32 8.36 -13.74
C GLN A 498 7.50 8.37 -12.44
N TYR A 499 6.46 7.55 -12.40
CA TYR A 499 5.64 7.36 -11.21
C TYR A 499 6.41 6.60 -10.12
N ARG A 500 6.12 6.93 -8.85
CA ARG A 500 6.68 6.22 -7.70
C ARG A 500 5.90 4.96 -7.32
N ILE A 501 4.59 4.95 -7.56
CA ILE A 501 3.67 3.94 -7.01
C ILE A 501 3.43 2.79 -8.00
N THR A 502 3.44 3.09 -9.30
CA THR A 502 3.20 2.11 -10.35
C THR A 502 4.26 2.21 -11.44
N PRO A 503 4.65 1.11 -12.10
CA PRO A 503 5.58 1.15 -13.22
C PRO A 503 4.92 1.85 -14.43
N ARG A 504 5.20 3.14 -14.56
CA ARG A 504 4.66 4.05 -15.57
C ARG A 504 5.54 5.29 -15.69
N TYR A 505 5.60 5.86 -16.89
CA TYR A 505 6.09 7.22 -17.09
C TYR A 505 5.16 8.05 -17.96
N GLU A 506 5.38 9.37 -17.91
CA GLU A 506 4.61 10.41 -18.59
C GLU A 506 5.55 11.44 -19.22
N ILE A 507 5.33 11.78 -20.50
CA ILE A 507 6.22 12.66 -21.26
C ILE A 507 5.44 13.66 -22.12
N PRO A 508 5.57 14.98 -21.87
CA PRO A 508 4.98 16.00 -22.72
C PRO A 508 5.76 16.12 -24.02
N CYS A 509 5.03 16.29 -25.12
CA CYS A 509 5.55 16.22 -26.46
C CYS A 509 4.97 17.30 -27.38
N ALA A 510 5.73 17.60 -28.43
CA ALA A 510 5.24 18.21 -29.66
C ALA A 510 5.00 17.12 -30.70
N VAL A 511 3.88 17.22 -31.42
CA VAL A 511 3.42 16.19 -32.36
C VAL A 511 3.38 16.75 -33.76
N SER A 512 3.90 15.98 -34.72
CA SER A 512 3.89 16.34 -36.14
C SER A 512 3.61 15.14 -37.03
N GLY A 513 3.00 15.37 -38.18
CA GLY A 513 2.75 14.34 -39.18
C GLY A 513 1.44 14.54 -39.92
N THR A 514 0.74 13.45 -40.24
CA THR A 514 -0.48 13.49 -41.03
C THR A 514 -1.56 12.58 -40.48
N VAL A 515 -2.80 13.07 -40.53
CA VAL A 515 -4.01 12.31 -40.22
C VAL A 515 -4.95 12.39 -41.41
N THR A 516 -5.55 11.29 -41.81
CA THR A 516 -6.52 11.21 -42.91
C THR A 516 -7.76 10.44 -42.45
N VAL A 517 -8.94 11.02 -42.72
CA VAL A 517 -10.26 10.43 -42.45
C VAL A 517 -11.09 10.51 -43.73
N GLY A 518 -11.36 9.37 -44.35
CA GLY A 518 -11.97 9.31 -45.68
C GLY A 518 -11.14 10.10 -46.70
N GLU A 519 -11.73 11.15 -47.27
CA GLU A 519 -11.06 12.02 -48.25
C GLU A 519 -10.37 13.25 -47.62
N ARG A 520 -10.53 13.48 -46.30
CA ARG A 520 -10.00 14.65 -45.61
C ARG A 520 -8.65 14.34 -44.97
N THR A 521 -7.63 15.12 -45.30
CA THR A 521 -6.30 15.04 -44.70
C THR A 521 -5.99 16.30 -43.89
N TYR A 522 -5.40 16.10 -42.71
CA TYR A 522 -4.90 17.11 -41.79
C TYR A 522 -3.38 17.00 -41.74
N THR A 523 -2.70 18.13 -41.83
CA THR A 523 -1.27 18.24 -41.57
C THR A 523 -1.09 18.74 -40.15
N ILE A 524 -0.50 17.90 -39.30
CA ILE A 524 -0.22 18.21 -37.90
C ILE A 524 1.21 18.74 -37.84
N ALA A 525 1.40 19.92 -37.26
CA ALA A 525 2.69 20.59 -37.23
C ALA A 525 2.93 21.19 -35.85
N ASP A 526 3.81 20.55 -35.08
CA ASP A 526 4.31 21.02 -33.80
C ASP A 526 3.19 21.34 -32.78
N VAL A 527 2.19 20.46 -32.71
CA VAL A 527 1.03 20.67 -31.83
C VAL A 527 1.23 19.98 -30.47
N PRO A 528 0.61 20.47 -29.38
CA PRO A 528 0.75 19.85 -28.07
C PRO A 528 0.23 18.40 -28.03
N GLY A 529 0.92 17.54 -27.30
CA GLY A 529 0.50 16.18 -27.02
C GLY A 529 1.28 15.53 -25.90
N GLN A 530 0.87 14.33 -25.52
CA GLN A 530 1.48 13.53 -24.46
C GLN A 530 1.75 12.12 -24.97
N ARG A 531 2.79 11.47 -24.42
CA ARG A 531 2.93 10.02 -24.51
C ARG A 531 3.15 9.42 -23.13
N ASP A 532 2.62 8.23 -22.94
CA ASP A 532 2.78 7.45 -21.72
C ASP A 532 3.05 5.97 -22.04
N HIS A 533 3.76 5.32 -21.14
CA HIS A 533 4.02 3.89 -21.19
C HIS A 533 3.91 3.32 -19.78
N SER A 534 3.24 2.18 -19.65
CA SER A 534 3.00 1.55 -18.35
C SER A 534 2.96 0.05 -18.44
N TRP A 535 3.54 -0.62 -17.44
CA TRP A 535 3.61 -2.08 -17.35
C TRP A 535 3.15 -2.59 -15.97
N GLY A 536 2.77 -3.87 -15.93
CA GLY A 536 2.33 -4.56 -14.72
C GLY A 536 0.81 -4.75 -14.65
N VAL A 537 0.31 -5.13 -13.46
CA VAL A 537 -1.12 -5.42 -13.26
C VAL A 537 -1.97 -4.17 -13.46
N ARG A 538 -3.03 -4.27 -14.27
CA ARG A 538 -4.02 -3.21 -14.51
C ARG A 538 -5.44 -3.77 -14.50
N ASP A 539 -6.12 -3.63 -13.37
CA ASP A 539 -7.56 -3.86 -13.26
C ASP A 539 -8.31 -2.55 -13.50
N TRP A 540 -8.92 -2.43 -14.69
CA TRP A 540 -9.69 -1.25 -15.10
C TRP A 540 -11.03 -1.13 -14.35
N TRP A 541 -11.42 -2.17 -13.61
CA TRP A 541 -12.75 -2.32 -13.03
C TRP A 541 -12.73 -2.36 -11.50
N SER A 542 -11.56 -2.15 -10.87
CA SER A 542 -11.40 -2.16 -9.41
C SER A 542 -11.42 -0.77 -8.77
N MET A 543 -11.11 0.28 -9.53
CA MET A 543 -11.00 1.65 -9.02
C MET A 543 -11.41 2.68 -10.07
N GLU A 544 -11.77 3.88 -9.63
CA GLU A 544 -12.08 5.01 -10.51
C GLU A 544 -10.90 6.00 -10.53
N TRP A 545 -10.77 6.78 -11.60
CA TRP A 545 -9.79 7.86 -11.63
C TRP A 545 -10.13 8.95 -12.64
N VAL A 546 -9.51 10.12 -12.46
CA VAL A 546 -9.45 11.17 -13.48
C VAL A 546 -7.99 11.44 -13.82
N TRP A 547 -7.59 11.18 -15.07
CA TRP A 547 -6.26 11.48 -15.59
C TRP A 547 -6.30 12.74 -16.45
N SER A 548 -5.21 13.50 -16.45
CA SER A 548 -5.04 14.71 -17.26
C SER A 548 -3.61 14.89 -17.75
N ALA A 549 -3.49 15.39 -18.97
CA ALA A 549 -2.26 15.98 -19.52
C ALA A 549 -2.62 17.30 -20.22
N LEU A 550 -2.12 18.40 -19.67
CA LEU A 550 -2.46 19.76 -20.06
C LEU A 550 -1.20 20.51 -20.50
N HIS A 551 -1.36 21.36 -21.49
CA HIS A 551 -0.29 22.15 -22.08
C HIS A 551 -0.77 23.59 -22.20
N LEU A 552 -0.15 24.47 -21.43
CA LEU A 552 -0.48 25.89 -21.41
C LEU A 552 0.32 26.65 -22.46
N ASP A 553 -0.26 27.75 -22.94
CA ASP A 553 0.31 28.58 -24.01
C ASP A 553 1.65 29.24 -23.62
N ASP A 554 1.97 29.29 -22.32
CA ASP A 554 3.24 29.80 -21.79
C ASP A 554 4.37 28.74 -21.75
N GLY A 555 4.10 27.52 -22.23
CA GLY A 555 5.03 26.40 -22.20
C GLY A 555 4.98 25.57 -20.91
N THR A 556 4.06 25.86 -20.00
CA THR A 556 3.83 25.02 -18.82
C THR A 556 3.19 23.69 -19.25
N HIS A 557 3.74 22.57 -18.82
CA HIS A 557 3.12 21.25 -18.96
C HIS A 557 2.63 20.78 -17.59
N LEU A 558 1.41 20.28 -17.53
CA LEU A 558 0.77 19.78 -16.33
C LEU A 558 0.32 18.35 -16.59
N HIS A 559 0.57 17.48 -15.64
CA HIS A 559 0.03 16.13 -15.66
C HIS A 559 -0.46 15.80 -14.26
N GLY A 560 -1.61 15.13 -14.16
CA GLY A 560 -2.16 14.72 -12.89
C GLY A 560 -3.16 13.58 -13.03
N VAL A 561 -3.14 12.67 -12.06
CA VAL A 561 -4.16 11.65 -11.84
C VAL A 561 -4.73 11.76 -10.43
N ASP A 562 -6.06 11.79 -10.34
CA ASP A 562 -6.85 11.68 -9.11
C ASP A 562 -7.42 10.26 -9.04
N ILE A 563 -6.77 9.37 -8.28
CA ILE A 563 -7.14 7.95 -8.12
C ILE A 563 -8.10 7.81 -6.94
N ARG A 564 -9.20 7.07 -7.14
CA ARG A 564 -10.28 6.91 -6.17
C ARG A 564 -10.57 5.42 -5.94
N ILE A 565 -10.26 4.98 -4.73
CA ILE A 565 -10.45 3.59 -4.27
C ILE A 565 -11.41 3.61 -3.09
N ASP A 566 -12.42 2.74 -3.10
CA ASP A 566 -13.40 2.65 -2.02
C ASP A 566 -12.73 2.37 -0.67
N GLY A 567 -13.10 3.17 0.35
CA GLY A 567 -12.53 3.05 1.69
C GLY A 567 -11.15 3.71 1.85
N MET A 568 -10.55 4.25 0.79
CA MET A 568 -9.29 4.97 0.83
C MET A 568 -9.47 6.46 0.48
N PRO A 569 -8.65 7.36 1.04
CA PRO A 569 -8.51 8.73 0.56
C PRO A 569 -8.06 8.77 -0.90
N PRO A 570 -8.46 9.80 -1.69
CA PRO A 570 -7.97 9.97 -3.05
C PRO A 570 -6.44 10.11 -3.09
N ILE A 571 -5.82 9.49 -4.09
CA ILE A 571 -4.36 9.52 -4.28
C ILE A 571 -4.06 10.39 -5.50
N GLY A 572 -3.26 11.44 -5.30
CA GLY A 572 -2.78 12.32 -6.34
C GLY A 572 -1.38 11.93 -6.82
N ILE A 573 -1.18 11.85 -8.13
CA ILE A 573 0.15 11.66 -8.72
C ILE A 573 0.27 12.58 -9.93
N GLY A 574 1.43 13.21 -10.14
CA GLY A 574 1.67 13.97 -11.36
C GLY A 574 2.79 14.98 -11.24
N TYR A 575 2.80 15.96 -12.15
CA TYR A 575 3.79 17.03 -12.16
C TYR A 575 3.25 18.37 -12.65
N VAL A 576 3.96 19.43 -12.28
CA VAL A 576 3.95 20.75 -12.94
C VAL A 576 5.35 21.00 -13.50
N GLN A 577 5.46 21.23 -14.81
CA GLN A 577 6.71 21.58 -15.47
C GLN A 577 6.66 23.01 -16.00
N ARG A 578 7.64 23.83 -15.61
CA ARG A 578 7.80 25.22 -16.05
C ARG A 578 9.23 25.42 -16.54
N GLY A 579 9.43 25.42 -17.85
CA GLY A 579 10.78 25.39 -18.43
C GLY A 579 11.51 24.10 -18.03
N ASP A 580 12.71 24.22 -17.45
CA ASP A 580 13.52 23.07 -17.02
C ASP A 580 13.16 22.57 -15.61
N GLU A 581 12.26 23.25 -14.90
CA GLU A 581 11.86 22.89 -13.53
C GLU A 581 10.67 21.92 -13.56
N LEU A 582 10.82 20.77 -12.89
CA LEU A 582 9.75 19.80 -12.65
C LEU A 582 9.44 19.77 -11.17
N THR A 583 8.20 20.11 -10.82
CA THR A 583 7.64 19.95 -9.48
C THR A 583 6.73 18.73 -9.47
N GLU A 584 7.04 17.72 -8.66
CA GLU A 584 6.17 16.56 -8.47
C GLU A 584 4.96 16.94 -7.60
N LEU A 585 3.79 16.38 -7.91
CA LEU A 585 2.54 16.64 -7.20
C LEU A 585 2.33 15.62 -6.08
N ASP A 586 1.98 16.12 -4.89
CA ASP A 586 1.56 15.35 -3.73
C ASP A 586 0.04 15.18 -3.68
N SER A 587 -0.70 16.08 -4.36
CA SER A 587 -2.16 16.07 -4.39
C SER A 587 -2.69 16.54 -5.74
N VAL A 588 -3.64 15.77 -6.27
CA VAL A 588 -4.41 16.07 -7.48
C VAL A 588 -5.86 15.81 -7.11
N ARG A 589 -6.70 16.82 -7.30
CA ARG A 589 -8.14 16.70 -7.08
C ARG A 589 -8.89 17.12 -8.33
N ALA A 590 -9.77 16.24 -8.80
CA ALA A 590 -10.66 16.52 -9.92
C ALA A 590 -12.11 16.63 -9.44
N GLU A 591 -12.82 17.64 -9.95
CA GLU A 591 -14.26 17.81 -9.76
C GLU A 591 -14.93 17.93 -11.12
N GLU A 592 -15.46 16.80 -11.58
CA GLU A 592 -16.09 16.64 -12.89
C GLU A 592 -17.59 16.99 -12.91
N VAL A 593 -18.05 17.41 -14.09
CA VAL A 593 -19.46 17.56 -14.43
C VAL A 593 -19.74 16.67 -15.64
N PHE A 594 -20.76 15.81 -15.54
CA PHE A 594 -21.18 14.91 -16.60
C PHE A 594 -22.56 15.28 -17.14
N ALA A 595 -22.74 15.12 -18.44
CA ALA A 595 -24.05 15.18 -19.08
C ALA A 595 -24.83 13.87 -18.87
N PRO A 596 -26.17 13.86 -19.05
CA PRO A 596 -27.00 12.66 -18.87
C PRO A 596 -26.65 11.46 -19.78
N ASN A 597 -25.87 11.69 -20.84
CA ASN A 597 -25.38 10.65 -21.75
C ASN A 597 -24.02 10.07 -21.33
N ASP A 598 -23.59 10.32 -20.09
CA ASP A 598 -22.32 9.85 -19.52
C ASP A 598 -21.06 10.42 -20.17
N LEU A 599 -21.18 11.51 -20.93
CA LEU A 599 -20.03 12.26 -21.44
C LEU A 599 -19.67 13.43 -20.50
N PRO A 600 -18.38 13.69 -20.28
CA PRO A 600 -17.90 14.79 -19.46
C PRO A 600 -18.16 16.14 -20.14
N VAL A 601 -18.50 17.15 -19.36
CA VAL A 601 -18.73 18.53 -19.83
C VAL A 601 -17.59 19.43 -19.40
N SER A 602 -17.16 19.32 -18.15
CA SER A 602 -16.05 20.08 -17.60
C SER A 602 -15.44 19.39 -16.39
N THR A 603 -14.18 19.70 -16.09
CA THR A 603 -13.51 19.27 -14.84
C THR A 603 -12.74 20.44 -14.25
N ALA A 604 -12.94 20.70 -12.96
CA ALA A 604 -12.04 21.56 -12.18
C ALA A 604 -10.91 20.70 -11.59
N LEU A 605 -9.67 21.15 -11.73
CA LEU A 605 -8.47 20.48 -11.24
C LEU A 605 -7.76 21.37 -10.23
N THR A 606 -7.35 20.80 -9.10
CA THR A 606 -6.46 21.44 -8.12
C THR A 606 -5.19 20.59 -8.00
N LEU A 607 -4.04 21.18 -8.29
CA LEU A 607 -2.74 20.51 -8.34
C LEU A 607 -1.80 21.13 -7.30
N GLN A 608 -1.25 20.29 -6.41
CA GLN A 608 -0.35 20.70 -5.34
C GLN A 608 0.82 19.71 -5.17
N PRO A 609 2.04 20.18 -4.85
CA PRO A 609 2.48 21.58 -4.85
C PRO A 609 2.51 22.20 -6.26
N GLY A 610 2.50 23.54 -6.35
CA GLY A 610 2.53 24.28 -7.62
C GLY A 610 1.41 25.29 -7.80
N ASP A 611 0.43 25.28 -6.88
CA ASP A 611 -0.67 26.22 -6.77
C ASP A 611 -1.46 26.43 -8.06
N VAL A 612 -1.70 25.34 -8.81
CA VAL A 612 -2.46 25.38 -10.05
C VAL A 612 -3.90 24.96 -9.79
N VAL A 613 -4.83 25.88 -10.02
CA VAL A 613 -6.26 25.59 -10.14
C VAL A 613 -6.65 25.81 -11.59
N ALA A 614 -7.13 24.77 -12.27
CA ALA A 614 -7.47 24.79 -13.68
C ALA A 614 -8.92 24.34 -13.91
N THR A 615 -9.58 24.93 -14.90
CA THR A 615 -10.86 24.45 -15.42
C THR A 615 -10.64 23.95 -16.83
N ALA A 616 -10.98 22.68 -17.05
CA ALA A 616 -11.00 22.05 -18.35
C ALA A 616 -12.44 22.06 -18.89
N GLU A 617 -12.67 22.80 -19.96
CA GLU A 617 -13.93 22.81 -20.70
C GLU A 617 -13.83 21.86 -21.89
N VAL A 618 -14.63 20.79 -21.88
CA VAL A 618 -14.54 19.74 -22.91
C VAL A 618 -15.00 20.26 -24.26
N VAL A 619 -14.22 19.98 -25.31
CA VAL A 619 -14.54 20.38 -26.69
C VAL A 619 -15.08 19.22 -27.51
N ALA A 620 -14.42 18.05 -27.50
CA ALA A 620 -14.89 16.87 -28.22
C ALA A 620 -14.49 15.57 -27.53
N HIS A 621 -15.29 14.53 -27.73
CA HIS A 621 -15.19 13.24 -27.03
C HIS A 621 -14.69 12.13 -27.94
N ALA A 622 -13.82 11.30 -27.40
CA ALA A 622 -13.33 10.06 -27.99
C ALA A 622 -13.37 8.92 -26.96
N PRO A 623 -14.57 8.54 -26.47
CA PRO A 623 -14.72 7.58 -25.39
C PRO A 623 -14.51 6.14 -25.86
N VAL A 624 -14.18 5.26 -24.92
CA VAL A 624 -14.26 3.81 -25.11
C VAL A 624 -15.02 3.15 -23.97
N ARG A 625 -15.54 1.96 -24.24
CA ARG A 625 -16.21 1.09 -23.26
C ARG A 625 -15.33 -0.12 -23.02
N LEU A 626 -14.93 -0.34 -21.77
CA LEU A 626 -14.05 -1.44 -21.38
C LEU A 626 -14.89 -2.55 -20.75
N GLU A 627 -14.86 -3.75 -21.32
CA GLU A 627 -15.62 -4.91 -20.84
C GLU A 627 -14.65 -6.02 -20.44
N ALA A 628 -14.74 -6.48 -19.20
CA ALA A 628 -13.97 -7.60 -18.70
C ALA A 628 -14.53 -8.93 -19.21
N LEU A 629 -13.72 -9.99 -19.19
CA LEU A 629 -14.16 -11.35 -19.53
C LEU A 629 -15.27 -11.87 -18.61
N ASP A 630 -15.32 -11.38 -17.37
CA ASP A 630 -16.35 -11.70 -16.36
C ASP A 630 -17.63 -10.85 -16.49
N GLY A 631 -17.66 -9.90 -17.43
CA GLY A 631 -18.81 -9.04 -17.72
C GLY A 631 -18.83 -7.71 -16.95
N ARG A 632 -17.83 -7.40 -16.11
CA ARG A 632 -17.68 -6.05 -15.53
C ARG A 632 -17.48 -5.01 -16.64
N VAL A 633 -18.01 -3.80 -16.42
CA VAL A 633 -17.96 -2.71 -17.39
C VAL A 633 -17.38 -1.47 -16.75
N SER A 634 -16.43 -0.84 -17.43
CA SER A 634 -15.99 0.52 -17.14
C SER A 634 -16.29 1.42 -18.33
N HIS A 635 -16.92 2.55 -18.05
CA HIS A 635 -17.04 3.64 -19.00
C HIS A 635 -15.77 4.47 -18.94
N PHE A 636 -15.13 4.65 -20.09
CA PHE A 636 -13.83 5.29 -20.20
C PHE A 636 -13.88 6.46 -21.20
N PRO A 637 -14.62 7.53 -20.89
CA PRO A 637 -14.57 8.73 -21.68
C PRO A 637 -13.15 9.31 -21.68
N ARG A 638 -12.67 9.65 -22.88
CA ARG A 638 -11.54 10.57 -23.08
C ARG A 638 -12.03 11.75 -23.89
N ALA A 639 -11.52 12.93 -23.59
CA ALA A 639 -11.88 14.13 -24.30
C ALA A 639 -10.73 15.13 -24.28
N TRP A 640 -10.61 15.91 -25.35
CA TRP A 640 -9.75 17.08 -25.32
C TRP A 640 -10.54 18.31 -24.88
N ALA A 641 -9.87 19.21 -24.18
CA ALA A 641 -10.46 20.35 -23.53
C ALA A 641 -9.65 21.63 -23.75
N LYS A 642 -10.34 22.76 -23.67
CA LYS A 642 -9.72 24.07 -23.48
C LYS A 642 -9.50 24.30 -21.99
N ILE A 643 -8.33 24.78 -21.64
CA ILE A 643 -7.90 24.95 -20.25
C ILE A 643 -7.85 26.43 -19.93
N THR A 644 -8.41 26.81 -18.78
CA THR A 644 -8.23 28.13 -18.18
C THR A 644 -7.82 27.96 -16.73
N THR A 645 -6.73 28.57 -16.30
CA THR A 645 -6.30 28.57 -14.90
C THR A 645 -6.87 29.75 -14.13
N ALA A 646 -6.94 29.63 -12.79
CA ALA A 646 -7.43 30.70 -11.92
C ALA A 646 -6.61 32.00 -12.00
N ASP A 647 -5.33 31.90 -12.39
CA ASP A 647 -4.44 33.04 -12.64
C ASP A 647 -4.53 33.60 -14.08
N GLY A 648 -5.41 33.04 -14.91
CA GLY A 648 -5.77 33.57 -16.23
C GLY A 648 -4.93 33.04 -17.40
N ARG A 649 -4.11 32.02 -17.20
CA ARG A 649 -3.41 31.32 -18.29
C ARG A 649 -4.38 30.40 -19.03
N THR A 650 -4.07 30.15 -20.30
CA THR A 650 -4.88 29.34 -21.20
C THR A 650 -4.05 28.22 -21.81
N GLY A 651 -4.73 27.19 -22.31
CA GLY A 651 -4.08 26.07 -22.98
C GLY A 651 -5.07 25.04 -23.48
N VAL A 652 -4.55 23.86 -23.83
CA VAL A 652 -5.32 22.69 -24.25
C VAL A 652 -4.78 21.44 -23.59
N GLY A 653 -5.54 20.35 -23.62
CA GLY A 653 -5.08 19.09 -23.09
C GLY A 653 -6.10 17.98 -23.22
N TRP A 654 -5.69 16.78 -22.82
CA TRP A 654 -6.54 15.62 -22.73
C TRP A 654 -6.89 15.32 -21.28
N LEU A 655 -8.13 14.87 -21.10
CA LEU A 655 -8.61 14.30 -19.85
C LEU A 655 -9.25 12.94 -20.13
N GLU A 656 -9.21 12.10 -19.13
CA GLU A 656 -9.72 10.74 -19.13
C GLU A 656 -10.38 10.46 -17.78
N TRP A 657 -11.49 9.74 -17.81
CA TRP A 657 -12.19 9.32 -16.60
C TRP A 657 -12.46 7.82 -16.68
N ASN A 658 -11.97 7.04 -15.72
CA ASN A 658 -12.37 5.64 -15.56
C ASN A 658 -13.51 5.54 -14.55
N ARG A 659 -14.65 4.99 -14.99
CA ARG A 659 -15.90 4.97 -14.21
C ARG A 659 -16.52 3.59 -14.24
N ASN A 660 -16.49 2.90 -13.11
CA ASN A 660 -17.00 1.54 -12.99
C ASN A 660 -18.54 1.56 -12.97
N ARG A 661 -19.19 0.62 -13.67
CA ARG A 661 -20.65 0.62 -13.90
C ARG A 661 -21.37 -0.63 -13.41
#